data_AF-A0A9D6M0W4-F1
#
_entry.id   AF-A0A9D6M0W4-F1
#
_cell.length_a   1.000
_cell.length_b   1.000
_cell.length_c   1.000
_cell.angle_alpha   90.00
_cell.angle_beta   90.00
_cell.angle_gamma   90.00
#
_symmetry.space_group_name_H-M   'P 1'
#
loop_
_entity.id
_entity.type
_entity.pdbx_description
1 polymer ?
#
loop_
_entity_poly.entity_id
_entity_poly.type
_entity_poly.pdbx_seq_one_letter_code
_entity_poly.pdbx_strand_id
1 'polypeptide(L)'
;VWIGLTFAYTGQQFAKTIRYFLQLYPFFCLLAAWGLFQLWDRLTRVIASREAAKQSPSYKEFASSRTSFLAMTDLVRLARFGVIALFAIVIGYTLFWSLAFTSIYTRPVSRVTASRWIFNNVPTGTVIANEHWDDPLPLRVDGKDPFGGMYRGLKSSSDGLMQWYAEDTPEKRAQAIAWLDEADYIVLSSNRLYAAIPRLPMRYPMTTKYYEWLFDGAFGFENVAIIHSRPELFGIQINDDDAEESFTVYDHPQVLIFKKSARYLHDQTAALFNGIDLTEVYRFQPVQATQAKTALLLTASDADAQRAGGTWRDIFDPDDFINRIPVIGWLALIEILGAITFPLAWFVFRALADRGFIFAKALGVLIPAWLAWVWASAHWLAFSRGSIFLAIILLALVSGAVVMRRGRAMLEYLRAHASLIFIEEILFLLFFAFFLLIRYGNPDLWHPNFGGEKPMDFAYLNAVIKSTWFPPYDPWFAGGFINYYYFGMVLTATLIKFSGIIPEVAYNLAIPLYFALTAMGAFSVVYNALLRSSQPQRSLPSLHSGQALAMTYKPLAFSFLGALFVAVIGNFGELFVLLDAFLRVGGGNLQSSPVQIATSIVAGIARVVTAGASLDVPTGNWYWTATRIIPDTINEFPFFTFLYADLHAHLMALPFTLVALGLAVNFAQTINDERNTTRNIKPSTVYCLWSVFLQELPILAITSLVVGALRPLNTWDYPTYLAVIACALAIGEYARRRNIDRYAVFSVAWKFFVIVVLSTLFFQPFISNYATAYTSIELWQSTRTTLPEYLVVHGIFLFAVATFLVRQTFDTRARRGVLRFLRLIVAKRARVTRLLFLHRALVAYPSLSEDLALIGFAMLVVLEFLLIITGLTVFALVIPLGVLATVIVVRPEIDSARRLIALLIGAALAMTLMVEVVTLRGDIGRMNTVFKFYLQVWIFLGVASAAGIGVFSHQST
;
A
#
# COMPACT_ATOMS: atom_id res chain seq x y z
N VAL A 1 -15.83 28.16 1.73
CA VAL A 1 -14.71 27.47 2.42
C VAL A 1 -15.14 26.94 3.77
N TRP A 2 -15.55 27.78 4.74
CA TRP A 2 -16.03 27.32 6.06
C TRP A 2 -17.11 26.24 5.96
N ILE A 3 -18.19 26.46 5.20
CA ILE A 3 -19.26 25.47 4.98
C ILE A 3 -18.71 24.11 4.52
N GLY A 4 -17.77 24.14 3.56
CA GLY A 4 -17.16 22.92 3.02
C GLY A 4 -16.22 22.21 3.99
N LEU A 5 -15.45 22.97 4.77
CA LEU A 5 -14.57 22.42 5.81
C LEU A 5 -15.39 21.83 6.96
N THR A 6 -16.40 22.56 7.45
CA THR A 6 -17.29 22.08 8.52
C THR A 6 -18.11 20.88 8.04
N PHE A 7 -18.64 20.90 6.80
CA PHE A 7 -19.33 19.73 6.24
C PHE A 7 -18.42 18.52 6.12
N ALA A 8 -17.19 18.69 5.62
CA ALA A 8 -16.22 17.60 5.53
C ALA A 8 -15.82 17.09 6.92
N TYR A 9 -15.57 17.99 7.86
CA TYR A 9 -15.21 17.64 9.23
C TYR A 9 -16.34 16.92 9.96
N THR A 10 -17.56 17.47 9.95
CA THR A 10 -18.74 16.87 10.61
C THR A 10 -19.17 15.58 9.89
N GLY A 11 -19.05 15.51 8.56
CA GLY A 11 -19.34 14.31 7.76
C GLY A 11 -18.35 13.17 7.92
N GLN A 12 -17.16 13.46 8.43
CA GLN A 12 -16.16 12.48 8.80
C GLN A 12 -16.24 12.06 10.28
N GLN A 13 -17.08 12.69 11.09
CA GLN A 13 -17.29 12.26 12.48
C GLN A 13 -18.00 10.90 12.51
N PHE A 14 -17.68 10.13 13.56
CA PHE A 14 -18.26 8.81 13.78
C PHE A 14 -19.78 8.88 14.03
N ALA A 15 -20.22 9.76 14.93
CA ALA A 15 -21.63 10.01 15.20
C ALA A 15 -22.15 11.12 14.28
N LYS A 16 -22.78 10.74 13.18
CA LYS A 16 -23.39 11.66 12.21
C LYS A 16 -24.80 12.05 12.67
N THR A 17 -24.89 12.83 13.74
CA THR A 17 -26.19 13.32 14.20
C THR A 17 -26.60 14.53 13.37
N ILE A 18 -27.84 14.53 12.88
CA ILE A 18 -28.39 15.63 12.06
C ILE A 18 -28.27 16.97 12.80
N ARG A 19 -28.37 16.96 14.13
CA ARG A 19 -28.26 18.16 14.99
C ARG A 19 -26.95 18.94 14.79
N TYR A 20 -25.83 18.28 14.46
CA TYR A 20 -24.55 18.98 14.22
C TYR A 20 -24.46 19.57 12.81
N PHE A 21 -25.25 19.06 11.87
CA PHE A 21 -25.39 19.66 10.54
C PHE A 21 -26.38 20.83 10.53
N LEU A 22 -27.20 20.99 11.57
CA LEU A 22 -28.25 22.03 11.67
C LEU A 22 -27.73 23.44 11.34
N GLN A 23 -26.52 23.77 11.79
CA GLN A 23 -25.87 25.06 11.53
C GLN A 23 -25.49 25.28 10.05
N LEU A 24 -25.35 24.21 9.26
CA LEU A 24 -24.97 24.25 7.85
C LEU A 24 -26.19 24.36 6.91
N TYR A 25 -27.36 23.86 7.32
CA TYR A 25 -28.56 23.84 6.48
C TYR A 25 -28.94 25.22 5.91
N PRO A 26 -28.99 26.31 6.70
CA PRO A 26 -29.31 27.63 6.16
C PRO A 26 -28.34 28.05 5.04
N PHE A 27 -27.06 27.75 5.18
CA PHE A 27 -26.05 28.08 4.18
C PHE A 27 -26.14 27.21 2.94
N PHE A 28 -26.48 25.92 3.07
CA PHE A 28 -26.74 25.05 1.92
C PHE A 28 -27.97 25.50 1.15
N CYS A 29 -29.04 25.91 1.84
CA CYS A 29 -30.22 26.49 1.20
C CYS A 29 -29.85 27.77 0.43
N LEU A 30 -29.06 28.67 1.02
CA LEU A 30 -28.58 29.88 0.35
C LEU A 30 -27.68 29.57 -0.85
N LEU A 31 -26.79 28.60 -0.75
CA LEU A 31 -25.92 28.17 -1.85
C LEU A 31 -26.70 27.51 -2.99
N ALA A 32 -27.70 26.68 -2.68
CA ALA A 32 -28.59 26.09 -3.67
C ALA A 32 -29.42 27.17 -4.38
N ALA A 33 -30.00 28.11 -3.63
CA ALA A 33 -30.72 29.25 -4.18
C ALA A 33 -29.81 30.12 -5.07
N TRP A 34 -28.58 30.41 -4.62
CA TRP A 34 -27.60 31.14 -5.41
C TRP A 34 -27.18 30.39 -6.68
N GLY A 35 -26.95 29.08 -6.60
CA GLY A 35 -26.59 28.24 -7.75
C GLY A 35 -27.70 28.21 -8.80
N LEU A 36 -28.95 28.05 -8.37
CA LEU A 36 -30.13 28.14 -9.22
C LEU A 36 -30.25 29.52 -9.86
N PHE A 37 -30.06 30.60 -9.09
CA PHE A 37 -30.05 31.98 -9.62
C PHE A 37 -28.93 32.22 -10.64
N GLN A 38 -27.71 31.74 -10.37
CA GLN A 38 -26.58 31.86 -11.30
C GLN A 38 -26.81 31.07 -12.59
N LEU A 39 -27.44 29.90 -12.51
CA LEU A 39 -27.80 29.12 -13.68
C LEU A 39 -28.83 29.87 -14.54
N TRP A 40 -29.86 30.44 -13.90
CA TRP A 40 -30.85 31.29 -14.55
C TRP A 40 -30.22 32.52 -15.21
N ASP A 41 -29.36 33.24 -14.48
CA ASP A 41 -28.73 34.47 -14.95
C ASP A 41 -27.72 34.20 -16.09
N ARG A 42 -26.88 33.16 -15.98
CA ARG A 42 -25.99 32.74 -17.08
C ARG A 42 -26.77 32.36 -18.33
N LEU A 43 -27.85 31.60 -18.18
CA LEU A 43 -28.68 31.22 -19.29
C LEU A 43 -29.28 32.49 -19.94
N THR A 44 -29.87 33.38 -19.14
CA THR A 44 -30.45 34.65 -19.58
C THR A 44 -29.43 35.52 -20.33
N ARG A 45 -28.19 35.61 -19.85
CA ARG A 45 -27.08 36.32 -20.52
C ARG A 45 -26.67 35.65 -21.84
N VAL A 46 -26.59 34.32 -21.89
CA VAL A 46 -26.34 33.58 -23.15
C VAL A 46 -27.44 33.83 -24.17
N ILE A 47 -28.70 33.95 -23.75
CA ILE A 47 -29.79 34.26 -24.67
C ILE A 47 -29.74 35.72 -25.11
N ALA A 48 -29.58 36.66 -24.18
CA ALA A 48 -29.51 38.09 -24.48
C ALA A 48 -28.34 38.43 -25.42
N SER A 49 -27.15 37.87 -25.16
CA SER A 49 -25.98 38.03 -26.04
C SER A 49 -26.21 37.44 -27.44
N ARG A 50 -27.00 36.36 -27.56
CA ARG A 50 -27.33 35.77 -28.86
C ARG A 50 -28.47 36.48 -29.58
N GLU A 51 -29.44 37.03 -28.86
CA GLU A 51 -30.46 37.92 -29.44
C GLU A 51 -29.82 39.21 -29.95
N ALA A 52 -28.82 39.75 -29.25
CA ALA A 52 -27.98 40.84 -29.75
C ALA A 52 -27.13 40.41 -30.97
N ALA A 53 -26.55 39.20 -30.97
CA ALA A 53 -25.82 38.68 -32.12
C ALA A 53 -26.70 38.48 -33.36
N LYS A 54 -27.99 38.13 -33.19
CA LYS A 54 -28.99 38.05 -34.29
C LYS A 54 -29.22 39.39 -35.00
N GLN A 55 -28.93 40.51 -34.34
CA GLN A 55 -29.10 41.85 -34.89
C GLN A 55 -27.84 42.37 -35.61
N SER A 56 -26.71 41.63 -35.57
CA SER A 56 -25.48 42.00 -36.28
C SER A 56 -25.58 41.77 -37.80
N PRO A 57 -25.11 42.69 -38.66
CA PRO A 57 -25.15 42.53 -40.12
C PRO A 57 -24.46 41.26 -40.63
N SER A 58 -23.36 40.85 -40.01
CA SER A 58 -22.59 39.64 -40.36
C SER A 58 -23.34 38.33 -40.06
N TYR A 59 -24.32 38.36 -39.16
CA TYR A 59 -25.12 37.19 -38.78
C TYR A 59 -26.17 36.82 -39.85
N LYS A 60 -26.67 37.81 -40.61
CA LYS A 60 -27.67 37.59 -41.67
C LYS A 60 -27.10 36.84 -42.88
N GLU A 61 -25.79 36.92 -43.14
CA GLU A 61 -25.13 36.18 -44.23
C GLU A 61 -24.85 34.70 -43.87
N PHE A 62 -24.56 34.39 -42.59
CA PHE A 62 -24.27 33.02 -42.14
C PHE A 62 -25.52 32.13 -41.99
N ALA A 63 -26.71 32.73 -41.88
CA ALA A 63 -27.98 32.04 -41.63
C ALA A 63 -28.57 31.28 -42.84
N SER A 64 -27.86 31.23 -43.98
CA SER A 64 -28.29 30.51 -45.19
C SER A 64 -28.02 28.99 -45.15
N SER A 65 -27.27 28.47 -44.17
CA SER A 65 -27.07 27.02 -43.98
C SER A 65 -28.17 26.41 -43.07
N ARG A 66 -29.19 25.83 -43.70
CA ARG A 66 -30.49 25.49 -43.09
C ARG A 66 -30.51 24.31 -42.10
N THR A 67 -29.41 23.58 -41.90
CA THR A 67 -29.41 22.29 -41.17
C THR A 67 -28.89 22.34 -39.73
N SER A 68 -28.12 23.36 -39.33
CA SER A 68 -27.58 23.48 -37.95
C SER A 68 -28.37 24.45 -37.05
N PHE A 69 -29.30 25.21 -37.62
CA PHE A 69 -29.97 26.34 -36.95
C PHE A 69 -31.22 25.94 -36.15
N LEU A 70 -32.10 25.12 -36.72
CA LEU A 70 -33.33 24.63 -36.06
C LEU A 70 -33.00 23.80 -34.80
N ALA A 71 -32.05 22.87 -34.93
CA ALA A 71 -31.62 22.01 -33.82
C ALA A 71 -31.06 22.79 -32.62
N MET A 72 -30.49 23.98 -32.84
CA MET A 72 -29.79 24.75 -31.79
C MET A 72 -30.69 25.79 -31.10
N THR A 73 -31.70 26.34 -31.79
CA THR A 73 -32.75 27.14 -31.13
C THR A 73 -33.64 26.29 -30.24
N ASP A 74 -33.92 25.06 -30.66
CA ASP A 74 -34.67 24.09 -29.86
C ASP A 74 -33.88 23.70 -28.60
N LEU A 75 -32.55 23.57 -28.70
CA LEU A 75 -31.67 23.28 -27.57
C LEU A 75 -31.65 24.38 -26.50
N VAL A 76 -31.69 25.65 -26.89
CA VAL A 76 -31.75 26.80 -25.96
C VAL A 76 -33.13 26.92 -25.30
N ARG A 77 -34.20 26.65 -26.05
CA ARG A 77 -35.57 26.58 -25.49
C ARG A 77 -35.70 25.39 -24.54
N LEU A 78 -35.13 24.24 -24.88
CA LEU A 78 -35.05 23.04 -24.03
C LEU A 78 -34.24 23.33 -22.76
N ALA A 79 -33.14 24.07 -22.84
CA ALA A 79 -32.34 24.48 -21.69
C ALA A 79 -33.10 25.46 -20.77
N ARG A 80 -33.84 26.43 -21.33
CA ARG A 80 -34.75 27.31 -20.55
C ARG A 80 -35.82 26.51 -19.83
N PHE A 81 -36.49 25.62 -20.56
CA PHE A 81 -37.49 24.74 -19.99
C PHE A 81 -36.90 23.86 -18.89
N GLY A 82 -35.70 23.31 -19.11
CA GLY A 82 -34.98 22.49 -18.15
C GLY A 82 -34.64 23.25 -16.86
N VAL A 83 -34.22 24.52 -16.93
CA VAL A 83 -33.96 25.33 -15.74
C VAL A 83 -35.24 25.70 -15.00
N ILE A 84 -36.32 26.06 -15.72
CA ILE A 84 -37.63 26.36 -15.10
C ILE A 84 -38.20 25.10 -14.43
N ALA A 85 -38.14 23.95 -15.12
CA ALA A 85 -38.56 22.67 -14.59
C ALA A 85 -37.74 22.32 -13.34
N LEU A 86 -36.42 22.51 -13.36
CA LEU A 86 -35.57 22.29 -12.19
C LEU A 86 -35.98 23.17 -11.00
N PHE A 87 -36.24 24.47 -11.22
CA PHE A 87 -36.75 25.37 -10.18
C PHE A 87 -38.08 24.90 -9.61
N ALA A 88 -39.04 24.57 -10.49
CA ALA A 88 -40.37 24.12 -10.09
C ALA A 88 -40.31 22.79 -9.33
N ILE A 89 -39.47 21.86 -9.77
CA ILE A 89 -39.24 20.57 -9.10
C ILE A 89 -38.63 20.80 -7.72
N VAL A 90 -37.58 21.63 -7.59
CA VAL A 90 -36.93 21.88 -6.30
C VAL A 90 -37.91 22.51 -5.32
N ILE A 91 -38.59 23.59 -5.71
CA ILE A 91 -39.55 24.28 -4.84
C ILE A 91 -40.73 23.36 -4.51
N GLY A 92 -41.29 22.70 -5.52
CA GLY A 92 -42.43 21.80 -5.35
C GLY A 92 -42.10 20.63 -4.42
N TYR A 93 -40.94 20.01 -4.60
CA TYR A 93 -40.47 18.93 -3.72
C TYR A 93 -40.22 19.40 -2.29
N THR A 94 -39.54 20.54 -2.10
CA THR A 94 -39.29 21.09 -0.76
C THR A 94 -40.60 21.42 -0.05
N LEU A 95 -41.54 22.07 -0.75
CA LEU A 95 -42.84 22.40 -0.18
C LEU A 95 -43.66 21.14 0.15
N PHE A 96 -43.68 20.17 -0.77
CA PHE A 96 -44.34 18.88 -0.56
C PHE A 96 -43.80 18.18 0.68
N TRP A 97 -42.47 18.06 0.82
CA TRP A 97 -41.84 17.44 1.98
C TRP A 97 -42.14 18.20 3.27
N SER A 98 -42.02 19.53 3.28
CA SER A 98 -42.30 20.34 4.47
C SER A 98 -43.75 20.17 4.93
N LEU A 99 -44.72 20.23 4.02
CA LEU A 99 -46.13 20.05 4.36
C LEU A 99 -46.43 18.62 4.82
N ALA A 100 -45.87 17.61 4.13
CA ALA A 100 -46.01 16.21 4.52
C ALA A 100 -45.44 15.94 5.91
N PHE A 101 -44.28 16.52 6.24
CA PHE A 101 -43.67 16.36 7.55
C PHE A 101 -44.49 17.04 8.65
N THR A 102 -45.01 18.25 8.43
CA THR A 102 -45.82 18.94 9.44
C THR A 102 -47.13 18.21 9.79
N SER A 103 -47.64 17.32 8.93
CA SER A 103 -48.86 16.56 9.22
C SER A 103 -48.69 15.49 10.30
N ILE A 104 -47.46 15.17 10.74
CA ILE A 104 -47.26 14.30 11.91
C ILE A 104 -47.80 14.99 13.18
N TYR A 105 -47.67 16.32 13.29
CA TYR A 105 -48.07 17.09 14.46
C TYR A 105 -49.58 17.38 14.53
N THR A 106 -50.33 17.06 13.47
CA THR A 106 -51.80 17.18 13.49
C THR A 106 -52.48 15.95 14.07
N ARG A 107 -51.70 14.94 14.50
CA ARG A 107 -52.17 13.66 15.05
C ARG A 107 -51.53 13.44 16.44
N PRO A 108 -52.17 12.66 17.34
CA PRO A 108 -51.52 12.28 18.59
C PRO A 108 -50.24 11.48 18.33
N VAL A 109 -49.21 11.70 19.15
CA VAL A 109 -47.96 10.94 19.11
C VAL A 109 -48.26 9.44 19.18
N SER A 110 -47.54 8.64 18.38
CA SER A 110 -47.73 7.19 18.25
C SER A 110 -47.76 6.45 19.59
N ARG A 111 -46.90 6.83 20.55
CA ARG A 111 -46.89 6.26 21.92
C ARG A 111 -48.20 6.49 22.70
N VAL A 112 -48.86 7.64 22.52
CA VAL A 112 -50.18 7.92 23.13
C VAL A 112 -51.24 7.05 22.47
N THR A 113 -51.22 6.96 21.14
CA THR A 113 -52.13 6.10 20.37
C THR A 113 -51.95 4.63 20.74
N ALA A 114 -50.72 4.17 20.92
CA ALA A 114 -50.40 2.83 21.38
C ALA A 114 -50.87 2.56 22.80
N SER A 115 -50.72 3.53 23.71
CA SER A 115 -51.24 3.41 25.08
C SER A 115 -52.75 3.23 25.09
N ARG A 116 -53.48 4.02 24.30
CA ARG A 116 -54.94 3.89 24.12
C ARG A 116 -55.33 2.55 23.52
N TRP A 117 -54.56 2.06 22.54
CA TRP A 117 -54.76 0.73 21.97
C TRP A 117 -54.59 -0.35 23.05
N ILE A 118 -53.54 -0.29 23.87
CA ILE A 118 -53.29 -1.27 24.94
C ILE A 118 -54.44 -1.25 25.95
N PHE A 119 -54.89 -0.08 26.38
CA PHE A 119 -56.01 0.04 27.33
C PHE A 119 -57.32 -0.57 26.83
N ASN A 120 -57.52 -0.67 25.52
CA ASN A 120 -58.75 -1.18 24.93
C ASN A 120 -58.67 -2.66 24.54
N ASN A 121 -57.46 -3.20 24.35
CA ASN A 121 -57.26 -4.54 23.77
C ASN A 121 -56.51 -5.51 24.70
N VAL A 122 -55.80 -5.02 25.71
CA VAL A 122 -55.00 -5.86 26.62
C VAL A 122 -55.70 -5.98 27.98
N PRO A 123 -56.00 -7.21 28.45
CA PRO A 123 -56.64 -7.44 29.75
C PRO A 123 -55.82 -6.90 30.93
N THR A 124 -56.49 -6.46 31.99
CA THR A 124 -55.82 -6.10 33.24
C THR A 124 -55.22 -7.32 33.93
N GLY A 125 -54.09 -7.15 34.62
CA GLY A 125 -53.31 -8.21 35.26
C GLY A 125 -52.22 -8.81 34.37
N THR A 126 -52.21 -8.47 33.08
CA THR A 126 -51.25 -8.96 32.08
C THR A 126 -49.84 -8.41 32.29
N VAL A 127 -48.84 -9.22 31.93
CA VAL A 127 -47.42 -8.84 31.93
C VAL A 127 -47.04 -8.16 30.63
N ILE A 128 -46.62 -6.90 30.72
CA ILE A 128 -46.14 -6.14 29.56
C ILE A 128 -44.63 -5.93 29.72
N ALA A 129 -43.87 -6.58 28.85
CA ALA A 129 -42.42 -6.39 28.76
C ALA A 129 -42.09 -5.20 27.86
N ASN A 130 -41.31 -4.27 28.40
CA ASN A 130 -40.77 -3.12 27.69
C ASN A 130 -39.24 -3.17 27.74
N GLU A 131 -38.59 -2.48 26.80
CA GLU A 131 -37.13 -2.46 26.70
C GLU A 131 -36.50 -1.41 27.64
N HIS A 132 -35.41 -1.79 28.30
CA HIS A 132 -34.58 -0.83 29.04
C HIS A 132 -33.90 0.13 28.07
N TRP A 133 -33.81 1.43 28.44
CA TRP A 133 -33.40 2.55 27.57
C TRP A 133 -34.41 3.04 26.53
N ASP A 134 -35.66 2.56 26.53
CA ASP A 134 -36.74 3.15 25.75
C ASP A 134 -37.93 3.57 26.64
N ASP A 135 -38.92 4.25 26.08
CA ASP A 135 -40.10 4.72 26.83
C ASP A 135 -41.06 3.55 27.12
N PRO A 136 -41.27 3.18 28.39
CA PRO A 136 -42.16 2.07 28.71
C PRO A 136 -43.61 2.44 28.41
N LEU A 137 -44.30 1.54 27.69
CA LEU A 137 -45.71 1.66 27.38
C LEU A 137 -46.54 0.63 28.17
N PRO A 138 -47.78 0.98 28.56
CA PRO A 138 -48.52 2.21 28.26
C PRO A 138 -48.08 3.44 29.06
N LEU A 139 -48.33 4.64 28.51
CA LEU A 139 -48.17 5.92 29.19
C LEU A 139 -49.37 6.23 30.10
N ARG A 140 -49.15 7.09 31.10
CA ARG A 140 -50.20 7.68 31.94
C ARG A 140 -50.98 8.74 31.17
N VAL A 141 -52.04 8.32 30.47
CA VAL A 141 -52.91 9.19 29.67
C VAL A 141 -54.38 8.90 29.95
N ASP A 142 -55.25 9.87 29.68
CA ASP A 142 -56.70 9.76 29.85
C ASP A 142 -57.13 9.33 31.28
N GLY A 143 -56.36 9.74 32.30
CA GLY A 143 -56.63 9.45 33.72
C GLY A 143 -56.33 8.01 34.18
N LYS A 144 -55.71 7.18 33.33
CA LYS A 144 -55.33 5.78 33.67
C LYS A 144 -53.89 5.69 34.16
N ASP A 145 -53.65 4.93 35.23
CA ASP A 145 -52.30 4.60 35.71
C ASP A 145 -51.97 3.13 35.38
N PRO A 146 -51.26 2.85 34.27
CA PRO A 146 -51.06 1.48 33.77
C PRO A 146 -50.31 0.59 34.77
N PHE A 147 -49.23 1.08 35.36
CA PHE A 147 -48.40 0.31 36.30
C PHE A 147 -48.77 0.54 37.77
N GLY A 148 -49.86 1.27 38.05
CA GLY A 148 -50.44 1.44 39.38
C GLY A 148 -51.42 0.33 39.79
N GLY A 149 -51.51 -0.76 39.02
CA GLY A 149 -52.37 -1.91 39.31
C GLY A 149 -53.10 -2.52 38.10
N MET A 150 -53.07 -1.88 36.92
CA MET A 150 -53.71 -2.43 35.71
C MET A 150 -52.85 -3.48 35.01
N TYR A 151 -51.55 -3.23 34.89
CA TYR A 151 -50.58 -4.12 34.28
C TYR A 151 -49.35 -4.24 35.19
N ARG A 152 -48.52 -5.25 34.93
CA ARG A 152 -47.24 -5.42 35.63
C ARG A 152 -46.09 -5.53 34.65
N GLY A 153 -44.94 -4.98 35.01
CA GLY A 153 -43.67 -5.26 34.34
C GLY A 153 -43.10 -6.64 34.73
N LEU A 154 -41.88 -6.90 34.27
CA LEU A 154 -41.16 -8.16 34.51
C LEU A 154 -40.61 -8.24 35.94
N LYS A 155 -40.95 -9.28 36.71
CA LYS A 155 -40.34 -9.55 38.03
C LYS A 155 -38.95 -10.17 37.90
N SER A 156 -38.70 -10.85 36.78
CA SER A 156 -37.41 -11.43 36.42
C SER A 156 -36.37 -10.40 35.98
N SER A 157 -36.68 -9.10 36.04
CA SER A 157 -35.73 -8.01 35.82
C SER A 157 -35.70 -7.04 37.00
N SER A 158 -34.53 -6.43 37.24
CA SER A 158 -34.28 -5.56 38.40
C SER A 158 -35.06 -4.25 38.37
N ASP A 159 -35.40 -3.74 37.19
CA ASP A 159 -36.13 -2.48 36.98
C ASP A 159 -37.48 -2.69 36.27
N GLY A 160 -37.91 -3.95 36.08
CA GLY A 160 -39.14 -4.27 35.38
C GLY A 160 -39.04 -4.32 33.85
N LEU A 161 -37.85 -4.06 33.27
CA LEU A 161 -37.63 -3.90 31.83
C LEU A 161 -36.63 -4.93 31.28
N MET A 162 -36.70 -5.24 29.98
CA MET A 162 -35.76 -6.15 29.32
C MET A 162 -34.39 -5.47 29.11
N GLN A 163 -33.34 -6.05 29.69
CA GLN A 163 -31.99 -5.47 29.73
C GLN A 163 -31.16 -5.81 28.47
N TRP A 164 -31.71 -5.57 27.28
CA TRP A 164 -31.10 -5.98 26.02
C TRP A 164 -29.78 -5.26 25.69
N TYR A 165 -29.52 -4.07 26.23
CA TYR A 165 -28.24 -3.36 26.07
C TYR A 165 -27.07 -3.92 26.89
N ALA A 166 -27.33 -4.74 27.91
CA ALA A 166 -26.28 -5.40 28.70
C ALA A 166 -25.45 -6.36 27.83
N GLU A 167 -24.21 -6.64 28.19
CA GLU A 167 -23.36 -7.58 27.44
C GLU A 167 -24.01 -8.97 27.35
N ASP A 168 -23.82 -9.64 26.21
CA ASP A 168 -24.31 -11.01 26.04
C ASP A 168 -23.44 -11.99 26.85
N THR A 169 -23.94 -12.39 28.01
CA THR A 169 -23.29 -13.36 28.89
C THR A 169 -24.19 -14.58 29.13
N PRO A 170 -23.64 -15.71 29.61
CA PRO A 170 -24.45 -16.86 30.03
C PRO A 170 -25.53 -16.49 31.06
N GLU A 171 -25.25 -15.53 31.95
CA GLU A 171 -26.22 -15.04 32.94
C GLU A 171 -27.35 -14.25 32.26
N LYS A 172 -27.02 -13.37 31.31
CA LYS A 172 -28.04 -12.65 30.51
C LYS A 172 -28.88 -13.62 29.69
N ARG A 173 -28.31 -14.71 29.17
CA ARG A 173 -29.05 -15.76 28.46
C ARG A 173 -30.15 -16.36 29.35
N ALA A 174 -29.81 -16.72 30.58
CA ALA A 174 -30.79 -17.26 31.54
C ALA A 174 -31.89 -16.22 31.86
N GLN A 175 -31.52 -14.95 32.01
CA GLN A 175 -32.48 -13.86 32.22
C GLN A 175 -33.39 -13.64 31.00
N ALA A 176 -32.85 -13.67 29.79
CA ALA A 176 -33.60 -13.51 28.55
C ALA A 176 -34.71 -14.56 28.41
N ILE A 177 -34.39 -15.83 28.70
CA ILE A 177 -35.38 -16.92 28.71
C ILE A 177 -36.46 -16.63 29.77
N ALA A 178 -36.08 -16.23 30.97
CA ALA A 178 -37.03 -15.89 32.03
C ALA A 178 -37.94 -14.71 31.67
N TRP A 179 -37.41 -13.66 31.02
CA TRP A 179 -38.21 -12.54 30.54
C TRP A 179 -39.26 -12.99 29.52
N LEU A 180 -38.86 -13.86 28.58
CA LEU A 180 -39.77 -14.38 27.56
C LEU A 180 -40.79 -15.35 28.13
N ASP A 181 -40.44 -16.16 29.12
CA ASP A 181 -41.39 -17.03 29.84
C ASP A 181 -42.44 -16.21 30.58
N GLU A 182 -42.03 -15.09 31.20
CA GLU A 182 -42.91 -14.24 32.00
C GLU A 182 -43.80 -13.29 31.16
N ALA A 183 -43.32 -12.80 30.01
CA ALA A 183 -44.01 -11.78 29.23
C ALA A 183 -45.25 -12.31 28.49
N ASP A 184 -46.41 -11.66 28.66
CA ASP A 184 -47.59 -11.95 27.83
C ASP A 184 -47.61 -11.10 26.56
N TYR A 185 -47.13 -9.86 26.67
CA TYR A 185 -46.93 -8.93 25.56
C TYR A 185 -45.52 -8.33 25.61
N ILE A 186 -44.93 -8.13 24.43
CA ILE A 186 -43.68 -7.39 24.26
C ILE A 186 -44.00 -6.12 23.48
N VAL A 187 -43.61 -4.97 24.01
CA VAL A 187 -43.82 -3.67 23.37
C VAL A 187 -42.48 -3.05 23.03
N LEU A 188 -42.25 -2.84 21.73
CA LEU A 188 -41.12 -2.08 21.22
C LEU A 188 -41.62 -0.66 20.94
N SER A 189 -41.21 0.32 21.76
CA SER A 189 -41.74 1.69 21.69
C SER A 189 -41.15 2.50 20.52
N SER A 190 -39.98 2.08 20.02
CA SER A 190 -39.25 2.70 18.93
C SER A 190 -38.24 1.74 18.30
N ASN A 191 -37.53 2.19 17.28
CA ASN A 191 -36.43 1.46 16.64
C ASN A 191 -35.07 1.57 17.37
N ARG A 192 -35.01 2.20 18.55
CA ARG A 192 -33.75 2.50 19.25
C ARG A 192 -32.88 1.26 19.46
N LEU A 193 -33.42 0.18 20.02
CA LEU A 193 -32.62 -1.00 20.32
C LEU A 193 -32.49 -1.93 19.10
N TYR A 194 -33.62 -2.28 18.49
CA TYR A 194 -33.64 -3.26 17.40
C TYR A 194 -32.95 -2.77 16.12
N ALA A 195 -32.77 -1.46 15.93
CA ALA A 195 -31.96 -0.93 14.81
C ALA A 195 -30.48 -0.71 15.18
N ALA A 196 -30.14 -0.52 16.46
CA ALA A 196 -28.77 -0.22 16.91
C ALA A 196 -27.98 -1.47 17.28
N ILE A 197 -28.55 -2.40 18.04
CA ILE A 197 -27.85 -3.59 18.57
C ILE A 197 -27.36 -4.52 17.45
N PRO A 198 -28.17 -4.86 16.42
CA PRO A 198 -27.71 -5.70 15.30
C PRO A 198 -26.53 -5.14 14.50
N ARG A 199 -26.17 -3.86 14.67
CA ARG A 199 -24.98 -3.26 14.05
C ARG A 199 -23.68 -3.68 14.73
N LEU A 200 -23.74 -4.34 15.89
CA LEU A 200 -22.59 -4.80 16.68
C LEU A 200 -22.70 -6.31 16.98
N PRO A 201 -22.76 -7.18 15.95
CA PRO A 201 -23.03 -8.61 16.14
C PRO A 201 -21.95 -9.34 16.94
N MET A 202 -20.70 -8.85 16.93
CA MET A 202 -19.61 -9.45 17.73
C MET A 202 -19.69 -9.11 19.24
N ARG A 203 -20.42 -8.05 19.60
CA ARG A 203 -20.67 -7.66 20.99
C ARG A 203 -22.00 -8.19 21.50
N TYR A 204 -22.99 -8.30 20.60
CA TYR A 204 -24.34 -8.72 20.92
C TYR A 204 -24.84 -9.86 20.00
N PRO A 205 -24.13 -11.00 19.90
CA PRO A 205 -24.50 -12.09 18.98
C PRO A 205 -25.86 -12.70 19.33
N MET A 206 -26.16 -12.83 20.62
CA MET A 206 -27.40 -13.40 21.12
C MET A 206 -28.57 -12.44 20.99
N THR A 207 -28.37 -11.19 21.38
CA THR A 207 -29.45 -10.18 21.30
C THR A 207 -29.80 -9.83 19.85
N THR A 208 -28.82 -9.91 18.93
CA THR A 208 -29.11 -9.76 17.49
C THR A 208 -30.06 -10.86 17.01
N LYS A 209 -29.80 -12.12 17.37
CA LYS A 209 -30.68 -13.25 17.01
C LYS A 209 -32.05 -13.17 17.68
N TYR A 210 -32.12 -12.64 18.91
CA TYR A 210 -33.40 -12.37 19.55
C TYR A 210 -34.32 -11.50 18.68
N TYR A 211 -33.84 -10.38 18.13
CA TYR A 211 -34.69 -9.54 17.28
C TYR A 211 -35.09 -10.24 15.98
N GLU A 212 -34.16 -10.94 15.31
CA GLU A 212 -34.49 -11.73 14.11
C GLU A 212 -35.64 -12.71 14.39
N TRP A 213 -35.53 -13.48 15.48
CA TRP A 213 -36.53 -14.47 15.88
C TRP A 213 -37.83 -13.88 16.40
N LEU A 214 -37.81 -12.70 17.00
CA LEU A 214 -39.02 -11.97 17.41
C LEU A 214 -39.81 -11.51 16.17
N PHE A 215 -39.14 -10.94 15.17
CA PHE A 215 -39.79 -10.45 13.95
C PHE A 215 -40.28 -11.58 13.03
N ASP A 216 -39.53 -12.68 12.93
CA ASP A 216 -39.92 -13.86 12.15
C ASP A 216 -40.93 -14.76 12.88
N GLY A 217 -41.25 -14.46 14.15
CA GLY A 217 -42.23 -15.17 14.97
C GLY A 217 -41.75 -16.52 15.52
N ALA A 218 -40.44 -16.81 15.44
CA ALA A 218 -39.84 -18.08 15.87
C ALA A 218 -40.02 -18.36 17.38
N PHE A 219 -40.12 -17.32 18.21
CA PHE A 219 -40.44 -17.47 19.64
C PHE A 219 -41.91 -17.78 19.92
N GLY A 220 -42.80 -17.75 18.93
CA GLY A 220 -44.24 -17.86 19.18
C GLY A 220 -44.87 -16.56 19.72
N PHE A 221 -44.26 -15.41 19.44
CA PHE A 221 -44.86 -14.09 19.61
C PHE A 221 -45.35 -13.58 18.26
N GLU A 222 -46.59 -13.10 18.20
CA GLU A 222 -47.22 -12.60 16.97
C GLU A 222 -47.40 -11.07 17.06
N ASN A 223 -47.04 -10.35 15.99
CA ASN A 223 -47.26 -8.91 15.93
C ASN A 223 -48.76 -8.61 15.76
N VAL A 224 -49.36 -7.99 16.78
CA VAL A 224 -50.80 -7.71 16.85
C VAL A 224 -51.15 -6.25 16.60
N ALA A 225 -50.16 -5.34 16.65
CA ALA A 225 -50.37 -3.93 16.32
C ALA A 225 -49.08 -3.24 15.86
N ILE A 226 -49.20 -2.48 14.76
CA ILE A 226 -48.19 -1.55 14.25
C ILE A 226 -48.80 -0.15 14.29
N ILE A 227 -48.20 0.75 15.06
CA ILE A 227 -48.72 2.09 15.27
C ILE A 227 -47.64 3.11 14.91
N HIS A 228 -47.91 3.92 13.89
CA HIS A 228 -46.96 4.89 13.34
C HIS A 228 -47.67 6.22 13.00
N SER A 229 -46.90 7.29 12.89
CA SER A 229 -47.38 8.60 12.42
C SER A 229 -46.43 9.16 11.35
N ARG A 230 -46.32 8.45 10.22
CA ARG A 230 -45.44 8.83 9.10
C ARG A 230 -45.87 10.16 8.44
N PRO A 231 -44.92 10.94 7.89
CA PRO A 231 -45.22 12.10 7.06
C PRO A 231 -46.19 11.76 5.93
N GLU A 232 -47.23 12.58 5.76
CA GLU A 232 -48.29 12.32 4.79
C GLU A 232 -48.83 13.61 4.17
N LEU A 233 -49.03 13.61 2.85
CA LEU A 233 -49.72 14.70 2.15
C LEU A 233 -50.54 14.14 0.98
N PHE A 234 -51.81 14.58 0.87
CA PHE A 234 -52.74 14.12 -0.16
C PHE A 234 -52.91 12.58 -0.23
N GLY A 235 -52.82 11.89 0.91
CA GLY A 235 -52.88 10.42 0.98
C GLY A 235 -51.59 9.70 0.56
N ILE A 236 -50.54 10.45 0.18
CA ILE A 236 -49.21 9.90 -0.10
C ILE A 236 -48.43 9.89 1.21
N GLN A 237 -48.20 8.70 1.76
CA GLN A 237 -47.34 8.50 2.92
C GLN A 237 -45.89 8.33 2.50
N ILE A 238 -44.99 8.95 3.26
CA ILE A 238 -43.54 8.83 3.07
C ILE A 238 -42.99 8.00 4.22
N ASN A 239 -42.40 6.86 3.90
CA ASN A 239 -41.76 6.01 4.89
C ASN A 239 -40.37 6.57 5.22
N ASP A 240 -40.22 7.12 6.41
CA ASP A 240 -38.97 7.64 6.96
C ASP A 240 -38.48 6.83 8.18
N ASP A 241 -38.96 5.60 8.36
CA ASP A 241 -38.61 4.75 9.51
C ASP A 241 -37.10 4.41 9.58
N ASP A 242 -36.41 4.41 8.42
CA ASP A 242 -34.96 4.18 8.30
C ASP A 242 -34.12 5.46 8.52
N ALA A 243 -34.75 6.59 8.87
CA ALA A 243 -34.05 7.83 9.18
C ALA A 243 -33.19 7.69 10.46
N GLU A 244 -32.27 8.63 10.65
CA GLU A 244 -31.42 8.66 11.84
C GLU A 244 -32.26 8.81 13.12
N GLU A 245 -31.83 8.15 14.20
CA GLU A 245 -32.62 7.99 15.44
C GLU A 245 -33.24 9.30 15.95
N SER A 246 -32.49 10.42 15.91
CA SER A 246 -32.98 11.70 16.42
C SER A 246 -34.09 12.33 15.56
N PHE A 247 -34.32 11.81 14.35
CA PHE A 247 -35.34 12.28 13.43
C PHE A 247 -36.72 11.65 13.69
N THR A 248 -36.79 10.40 14.15
CA THR A 248 -38.05 9.65 14.30
C THR A 248 -38.40 9.32 15.74
N VAL A 249 -37.42 8.99 16.60
CA VAL A 249 -37.68 8.45 17.95
C VAL A 249 -38.39 9.44 18.88
N TYR A 250 -38.20 10.74 18.65
CA TYR A 250 -38.78 11.80 19.48
C TYR A 250 -40.17 12.26 19.00
N ASP A 251 -40.34 12.46 17.69
CA ASP A 251 -41.55 13.08 17.14
C ASP A 251 -42.62 12.04 16.74
N HIS A 252 -42.25 10.96 16.07
CA HIS A 252 -43.19 10.00 15.47
C HIS A 252 -42.67 8.56 15.36
N PRO A 253 -42.21 7.93 16.46
CA PRO A 253 -41.66 6.57 16.41
C PRO A 253 -42.69 5.54 15.96
N GLN A 254 -42.25 4.47 15.32
CA GLN A 254 -43.08 3.28 15.10
C GLN A 254 -43.11 2.41 16.36
N VAL A 255 -44.30 2.18 16.90
CA VAL A 255 -44.54 1.27 18.02
C VAL A 255 -45.01 -0.08 17.50
N LEU A 256 -44.41 -1.16 18.00
CA LEU A 256 -44.76 -2.54 17.65
C LEU A 256 -45.19 -3.29 18.91
N ILE A 257 -46.30 -4.01 18.84
CA ILE A 257 -46.85 -4.77 19.96
C ILE A 257 -46.95 -6.23 19.55
N PHE A 258 -46.25 -7.10 20.28
CA PHE A 258 -46.26 -8.53 20.10
C PHE A 258 -47.02 -9.21 21.22
N LYS A 259 -47.81 -10.22 20.88
CA LYS A 259 -48.58 -11.04 21.84
C LYS A 259 -48.02 -12.46 21.86
N LYS A 260 -47.84 -13.02 23.05
CA LYS A 260 -47.48 -14.43 23.22
C LYS A 260 -48.63 -15.32 22.72
N SER A 261 -48.31 -16.25 21.83
CA SER A 261 -49.25 -17.26 21.30
C SER A 261 -49.09 -18.59 22.02
N ALA A 262 -50.02 -19.53 21.78
CA ALA A 262 -49.93 -20.90 22.27
C ALA A 262 -48.75 -21.70 21.67
N ARG A 263 -48.05 -21.16 20.66
CA ARG A 263 -46.85 -21.78 20.06
C ARG A 263 -45.58 -21.54 20.87
N TYR A 264 -45.60 -20.63 21.85
CA TYR A 264 -44.46 -20.39 22.72
C TYR A 264 -44.14 -21.64 23.55
N LEU A 265 -42.91 -22.14 23.44
CA LEU A 265 -42.41 -23.28 24.23
C LEU A 265 -41.05 -22.93 24.84
N HIS A 266 -40.94 -23.13 26.16
CA HIS A 266 -39.72 -22.85 26.92
C HIS A 266 -38.50 -23.60 26.35
N ASP A 267 -38.62 -24.92 26.16
CA ASP A 267 -37.50 -25.76 25.71
C ASP A 267 -36.99 -25.37 24.31
N GLN A 268 -37.89 -24.96 23.41
CA GLN A 268 -37.52 -24.48 22.08
C GLN A 268 -36.77 -23.14 22.16
N THR A 269 -37.28 -22.21 22.99
CA THR A 269 -36.64 -20.91 23.24
C THR A 269 -35.25 -21.09 23.86
N ALA A 270 -35.11 -21.97 24.84
CA ALA A 270 -33.83 -22.31 25.46
C ALA A 270 -32.86 -22.96 24.46
N ALA A 271 -33.33 -23.88 23.61
CA ALA A 271 -32.50 -24.52 22.58
C ALA A 271 -31.94 -23.51 21.56
N LEU A 272 -32.76 -22.55 21.11
CA LEU A 272 -32.32 -21.48 20.21
C LEU A 272 -31.17 -20.67 20.82
N PHE A 273 -31.31 -20.24 22.07
CA PHE A 273 -30.27 -19.47 22.76
C PHE A 273 -29.02 -20.28 23.11
N ASN A 274 -29.18 -21.57 23.40
CA ASN A 274 -28.06 -22.45 23.76
C ASN A 274 -27.13 -22.76 22.59
N GLY A 275 -27.61 -22.68 21.35
CA GLY A 275 -26.80 -22.83 20.13
C GLY A 275 -25.85 -21.67 19.84
N ILE A 276 -25.92 -20.58 20.61
CA ILE A 276 -25.09 -19.39 20.41
C ILE A 276 -23.81 -19.50 21.26
N ASP A 277 -22.65 -19.37 20.61
CA ASP A 277 -21.37 -19.28 21.31
C ASP A 277 -21.21 -17.87 21.93
N LEU A 278 -21.00 -17.82 23.24
CA LEU A 278 -20.78 -16.58 24.00
C LEU A 278 -19.35 -16.48 24.55
N THR A 279 -18.45 -17.39 24.18
CA THR A 279 -17.04 -17.33 24.56
C THR A 279 -16.28 -16.25 23.78
N GLU A 280 -16.79 -15.91 22.59
CA GLU A 280 -16.20 -14.97 21.63
C GLU A 280 -16.96 -13.62 21.58
N VAL A 281 -17.28 -13.05 22.74
CA VAL A 281 -17.92 -11.72 22.85
C VAL A 281 -16.86 -10.62 22.95
N TYR A 282 -16.73 -9.84 21.88
CA TYR A 282 -15.69 -8.83 21.76
C TYR A 282 -16.19 -7.44 22.12
N ARG A 283 -15.53 -6.80 23.08
CA ARG A 283 -15.78 -5.39 23.42
C ARG A 283 -15.05 -4.48 22.45
N PHE A 284 -15.71 -4.20 21.33
CA PHE A 284 -15.27 -3.17 20.40
C PHE A 284 -15.96 -1.85 20.68
N GLN A 285 -15.21 -0.75 20.51
CA GLN A 285 -15.86 0.51 20.22
C GLN A 285 -16.58 0.40 18.87
N PRO A 286 -17.74 1.05 18.67
CA PRO A 286 -18.47 0.99 17.42
C PRO A 286 -17.63 1.31 16.15
N VAL A 287 -16.65 2.23 16.27
CA VAL A 287 -15.67 2.52 15.20
C VAL A 287 -14.85 1.27 14.83
N GLN A 288 -14.37 0.53 15.83
CA GLN A 288 -13.56 -0.68 15.67
C GLN A 288 -14.39 -1.82 15.08
N ALA A 289 -15.65 -1.99 15.53
CA ALA A 289 -16.56 -2.98 14.97
C ALA A 289 -16.87 -2.73 13.48
N THR A 290 -16.99 -1.46 13.09
CA THR A 290 -17.19 -1.09 11.67
C THR A 290 -15.96 -1.40 10.80
N GLN A 291 -14.77 -1.33 11.40
CA GLN A 291 -13.49 -1.64 10.73
C GLN A 291 -13.18 -3.15 10.71
N ALA A 292 -13.61 -3.90 11.71
CA ALA A 292 -13.43 -5.34 11.85
C ALA A 292 -14.72 -6.10 11.52
N LYS A 293 -15.26 -5.91 10.30
CA LYS A 293 -16.58 -6.41 9.87
C LYS A 293 -16.82 -7.89 10.17
N THR A 294 -15.79 -8.71 10.09
CA THR A 294 -15.84 -10.15 10.40
C THR A 294 -14.87 -10.56 11.50
N ALA A 295 -14.19 -9.60 12.15
CA ALA A 295 -13.13 -9.88 13.13
C ALA A 295 -12.08 -10.90 12.63
N LEU A 296 -11.69 -10.79 11.36
CA LEU A 296 -10.77 -11.72 10.66
C LEU A 296 -11.33 -13.12 10.39
N LEU A 297 -12.62 -13.36 10.69
CA LEU A 297 -13.33 -14.59 10.32
C LEU A 297 -13.81 -14.56 8.87
N LEU A 298 -14.00 -15.73 8.27
CA LEU A 298 -14.68 -15.87 6.98
C LEU A 298 -16.19 -15.74 7.18
N THR A 299 -16.89 -15.23 6.16
CA THR A 299 -18.35 -15.35 6.12
C THR A 299 -18.73 -16.81 5.86
N ALA A 300 -19.95 -17.22 6.24
CA ALA A 300 -20.42 -18.59 5.99
C ALA A 300 -20.38 -18.96 4.50
N SER A 301 -20.79 -18.03 3.63
CA SER A 301 -20.73 -18.22 2.17
C SER A 301 -19.30 -18.38 1.66
N ASP A 302 -18.34 -17.61 2.20
CA ASP A 302 -16.94 -17.73 1.80
C ASP A 302 -16.36 -19.05 2.29
N ALA A 303 -16.64 -19.45 3.53
CA ALA A 303 -16.18 -20.72 4.09
C ALA A 303 -16.67 -21.91 3.24
N ASP A 304 -17.94 -21.90 2.81
CA ASP A 304 -18.49 -22.94 1.95
C ASP A 304 -17.86 -22.93 0.55
N ALA A 305 -17.64 -21.74 -0.02
CA ALA A 305 -16.94 -21.59 -1.30
C ALA A 305 -15.47 -22.07 -1.25
N GLN A 306 -14.77 -21.88 -0.12
CA GLN A 306 -13.41 -22.40 0.07
C GLN A 306 -13.41 -23.94 0.20
N ARG A 307 -14.42 -24.52 0.87
CA ARG A 307 -14.57 -25.99 0.98
C ARG A 307 -14.89 -26.65 -0.36
N ALA A 308 -15.62 -25.96 -1.23
CA ALA A 308 -15.96 -26.45 -2.57
C ALA A 308 -14.79 -26.46 -3.57
N GLY A 309 -13.62 -25.90 -3.23
CA GLY A 309 -12.46 -25.70 -4.10
C GLY A 309 -11.71 -26.96 -4.60
N GLY A 310 -12.28 -28.16 -4.47
CA GLY A 310 -11.68 -29.43 -4.89
C GLY A 310 -10.60 -29.99 -3.96
N THR A 311 -10.12 -31.20 -4.27
CA THR A 311 -8.99 -31.83 -3.56
C THR A 311 -7.66 -31.50 -4.23
N TRP A 312 -6.54 -31.69 -3.52
CA TRP A 312 -5.20 -31.47 -4.09
C TRP A 312 -4.93 -32.29 -5.35
N ARG A 313 -5.42 -33.54 -5.39
CA ARG A 313 -5.28 -34.44 -6.54
C ARG A 313 -6.14 -34.02 -7.72
N ASP A 314 -7.24 -33.30 -7.49
CA ASP A 314 -8.05 -32.72 -8.57
C ASP A 314 -7.38 -31.48 -9.18
N ILE A 315 -6.61 -30.74 -8.37
CA ILE A 315 -5.91 -29.51 -8.82
C ILE A 315 -4.57 -29.85 -9.46
N PHE A 316 -3.86 -30.88 -8.99
CA PHE A 316 -2.54 -31.29 -9.48
C PHE A 316 -2.50 -32.80 -9.73
N ASP A 317 -2.14 -33.16 -10.95
CA ASP A 317 -1.88 -34.54 -11.34
C ASP A 317 -0.34 -34.78 -11.33
N PRO A 318 0.19 -35.57 -10.37
CA PRO A 318 1.62 -35.86 -10.31
C PRO A 318 2.15 -36.59 -11.55
N ASP A 319 1.28 -37.29 -12.29
CA ASP A 319 1.66 -38.07 -13.47
C ASP A 319 1.67 -37.24 -14.76
N ASP A 320 1.21 -35.97 -14.69
CA ASP A 320 1.23 -35.01 -15.80
C ASP A 320 2.65 -34.84 -16.36
N PHE A 321 2.75 -34.70 -17.68
CA PHE A 321 4.01 -34.52 -18.40
C PHE A 321 4.83 -33.34 -17.85
N ILE A 322 4.17 -32.25 -17.44
CA ILE A 322 4.87 -31.07 -16.89
C ILE A 322 5.67 -31.41 -15.63
N ASN A 323 5.19 -32.35 -14.81
CA ASN A 323 5.85 -32.79 -13.57
C ASN A 323 7.05 -33.71 -13.84
N ARG A 324 7.22 -34.21 -15.08
CA ARG A 324 8.43 -34.93 -15.52
C ARG A 324 9.56 -34.01 -15.94
N ILE A 325 9.24 -32.77 -16.34
CA ILE A 325 10.21 -31.75 -16.77
C ILE A 325 9.96 -30.38 -16.10
N PRO A 326 9.79 -30.32 -14.77
CA PRO A 326 9.25 -29.16 -14.09
C PRO A 326 10.16 -27.92 -14.23
N VAL A 327 11.48 -28.11 -14.26
CA VAL A 327 12.45 -27.01 -14.45
C VAL A 327 12.28 -26.34 -15.81
N ILE A 328 12.17 -27.14 -16.88
CA ILE A 328 12.03 -26.63 -18.26
C ILE A 328 10.65 -26.00 -18.43
N GLY A 329 9.60 -26.65 -17.92
CA GLY A 329 8.24 -26.12 -17.95
C GLY A 329 8.10 -24.78 -17.25
N TRP A 330 8.72 -24.65 -16.07
CA TRP A 330 8.75 -23.40 -15.31
C TRP A 330 9.49 -22.29 -16.04
N LEU A 331 10.70 -22.55 -16.55
CA LEU A 331 11.45 -21.57 -17.34
C LEU A 331 10.70 -21.16 -18.61
N ALA A 332 10.14 -22.11 -19.35
CA ALA A 332 9.35 -21.82 -20.54
C ALA A 332 8.16 -20.90 -20.22
N LEU A 333 7.46 -21.13 -19.10
CA LEU A 333 6.38 -20.26 -18.65
C LEU A 333 6.89 -18.82 -18.39
N ILE A 334 8.00 -18.67 -17.68
CA ILE A 334 8.58 -17.34 -17.38
C ILE A 334 9.04 -16.63 -18.66
N GLU A 335 9.64 -17.35 -19.61
CA GLU A 335 10.05 -16.80 -20.89
C GLU A 335 8.85 -16.35 -21.74
N ILE A 336 7.79 -17.15 -21.78
CA ILE A 336 6.55 -16.79 -22.49
C ILE A 336 5.91 -15.55 -21.86
N LEU A 337 5.79 -15.50 -20.53
CA LEU A 337 5.23 -14.35 -19.82
C LEU A 337 6.09 -13.09 -20.03
N GLY A 338 7.42 -13.23 -19.99
CA GLY A 338 8.36 -12.16 -20.30
C GLY A 338 8.20 -11.64 -21.73
N ALA A 339 8.13 -12.53 -22.72
CA ALA A 339 7.95 -12.18 -24.13
C ALA A 339 6.61 -11.50 -24.40
N ILE A 340 5.51 -12.00 -23.81
CA ILE A 340 4.18 -11.39 -23.89
C ILE A 340 4.20 -9.97 -23.28
N THR A 341 4.92 -9.78 -22.18
CA THR A 341 4.95 -8.50 -21.44
C THR A 341 5.93 -7.49 -22.03
N PHE A 342 6.93 -7.95 -22.79
CA PHE A 342 7.99 -7.10 -23.31
C PHE A 342 7.52 -5.89 -24.13
N PRO A 343 6.52 -5.97 -25.04
CA PRO A 343 6.02 -4.80 -25.74
C PRO A 343 5.46 -3.72 -24.79
N LEU A 344 4.80 -4.12 -23.71
CA LEU A 344 4.33 -3.21 -22.68
C LEU A 344 5.49 -2.60 -21.90
N ALA A 345 6.44 -3.43 -21.46
CA ALA A 345 7.66 -2.98 -20.76
C ALA A 345 8.44 -1.96 -21.62
N TRP A 346 8.60 -2.23 -22.91
CA TRP A 346 9.25 -1.32 -23.86
C TRP A 346 8.65 0.08 -23.91
N PHE A 347 7.31 0.13 -23.85
CA PHE A 347 6.58 1.39 -23.85
C PHE A 347 6.77 2.14 -22.52
N VAL A 348 6.71 1.42 -21.40
CA VAL A 348 6.83 1.98 -20.05
C VAL A 348 8.25 2.47 -19.76
N PHE A 349 9.24 1.61 -19.99
CA PHE A 349 10.67 1.84 -19.79
C PHE A 349 11.34 2.51 -20.99
N ARG A 350 10.61 3.39 -21.66
CA ARG A 350 11.06 4.00 -22.90
C ARG A 350 12.33 4.85 -22.76
N ALA A 351 12.66 5.31 -21.56
CA ALA A 351 13.89 6.06 -21.30
C ALA A 351 15.09 5.16 -20.99
N LEU A 352 14.86 3.90 -20.66
CA LEU A 352 15.90 2.93 -20.36
C LEU A 352 16.55 2.43 -21.66
N ALA A 353 17.85 2.18 -21.61
CA ALA A 353 18.66 1.66 -22.69
C ALA A 353 18.27 0.24 -23.10
N ASP A 354 17.93 -0.62 -22.13
CA ASP A 354 17.47 -2.02 -22.31
C ASP A 354 15.96 -2.15 -22.57
N ARG A 355 15.23 -1.02 -22.59
CA ARG A 355 13.76 -0.98 -22.74
C ARG A 355 13.00 -1.84 -21.71
N GLY A 356 13.63 -2.16 -20.57
CA GLY A 356 13.05 -3.00 -19.53
C GLY A 356 12.86 -4.46 -19.93
N PHE A 357 13.76 -5.03 -20.75
CA PHE A 357 13.71 -6.45 -21.15
C PHE A 357 13.62 -7.41 -19.95
N ILE A 358 14.53 -7.28 -18.97
CA ILE A 358 14.48 -8.09 -17.74
C ILE A 358 13.23 -7.78 -16.90
N PHE A 359 12.86 -6.51 -16.76
CA PHE A 359 11.66 -6.14 -15.99
C PHE A 359 10.37 -6.70 -16.60
N ALA A 360 10.36 -7.01 -17.89
CA ALA A 360 9.23 -7.68 -18.53
C ALA A 360 8.93 -9.05 -17.92
N LYS A 361 9.95 -9.82 -17.49
CA LYS A 361 9.73 -11.11 -16.81
C LYS A 361 9.04 -10.92 -15.46
N ALA A 362 9.50 -9.97 -14.65
CA ALA A 362 8.88 -9.64 -13.36
C ALA A 362 7.44 -9.10 -13.53
N LEU A 363 7.22 -8.19 -14.49
CA LEU A 363 5.89 -7.68 -14.82
C LEU A 363 4.96 -8.77 -15.38
N GLY A 364 5.51 -9.73 -16.11
CA GLY A 364 4.77 -10.89 -16.64
C GLY A 364 4.31 -11.86 -15.58
N VAL A 365 4.97 -11.88 -14.41
CA VAL A 365 4.46 -12.57 -13.21
C VAL A 365 3.41 -11.69 -12.49
N LEU A 366 3.72 -10.40 -12.30
CA LEU A 366 2.89 -9.48 -11.51
C LEU A 366 1.51 -9.23 -12.13
N ILE A 367 1.43 -8.91 -13.43
CA ILE A 367 0.19 -8.42 -14.03
C ILE A 367 -0.88 -9.52 -14.10
N PRO A 368 -0.60 -10.75 -14.59
CA PRO A 368 -1.60 -11.80 -14.62
C PRO A 368 -2.05 -12.22 -13.20
N ALA A 369 -1.12 -12.29 -12.25
CA ALA A 369 -1.44 -12.60 -10.86
C ALA A 369 -2.32 -11.51 -10.22
N TRP A 370 -2.00 -10.23 -10.45
CA TRP A 370 -2.80 -9.12 -9.97
C TRP A 370 -4.21 -9.11 -10.56
N LEU A 371 -4.37 -9.35 -11.86
CA LEU A 371 -5.67 -9.42 -12.51
C LEU A 371 -6.53 -10.56 -11.94
N ALA A 372 -5.97 -11.78 -11.88
CA ALA A 372 -6.68 -12.94 -11.33
C ALA A 372 -7.05 -12.72 -9.86
N TRP A 373 -6.15 -12.11 -9.07
CA TRP A 373 -6.40 -11.77 -7.67
C TRP A 373 -7.47 -10.71 -7.48
N VAL A 374 -7.44 -9.60 -8.25
CA VAL A 374 -8.46 -8.55 -8.17
C VAL A 374 -9.83 -9.11 -8.54
N TRP A 375 -9.93 -9.92 -9.60
CA TRP A 375 -11.21 -10.51 -9.99
C TRP A 375 -11.76 -11.47 -8.94
N ALA A 376 -10.90 -12.26 -8.31
CA ALA A 376 -11.30 -13.13 -7.21
C ALA A 376 -11.65 -12.35 -5.94
N SER A 377 -10.89 -11.30 -5.61
CA SER A 377 -11.18 -10.45 -4.45
C SER A 377 -12.46 -9.62 -4.61
N ALA A 378 -12.81 -9.27 -5.85
CA ALA A 378 -14.05 -8.57 -6.20
C ALA A 378 -15.25 -9.52 -6.44
N HIS A 379 -15.04 -10.83 -6.30
CA HIS A 379 -16.04 -11.88 -6.56
C HIS A 379 -16.59 -11.88 -8.00
N TRP A 380 -15.78 -11.46 -8.98
CA TRP A 380 -16.14 -11.46 -10.41
C TRP A 380 -15.80 -12.78 -11.11
N LEU A 381 -14.60 -13.32 -10.85
CA LEU A 381 -14.13 -14.60 -11.38
C LEU A 381 -13.32 -15.32 -10.31
N ALA A 382 -13.63 -16.60 -10.07
CA ALA A 382 -12.91 -17.43 -9.12
C ALA A 382 -11.43 -17.55 -9.50
N PHE A 383 -10.54 -17.63 -8.50
CA PHE A 383 -9.11 -17.85 -8.71
C PHE A 383 -8.87 -19.27 -9.25
N SER A 384 -8.69 -19.40 -10.56
CA SER A 384 -8.70 -20.68 -11.28
C SER A 384 -7.74 -20.64 -12.47
N ARG A 385 -7.42 -21.81 -13.04
CA ARG A 385 -6.62 -21.87 -14.29
C ARG A 385 -7.24 -21.05 -15.42
N GLY A 386 -8.57 -21.05 -15.53
CA GLY A 386 -9.30 -20.29 -16.54
C GLY A 386 -9.20 -18.77 -16.37
N SER A 387 -9.32 -18.26 -15.14
CA SER A 387 -9.17 -16.82 -14.89
C SER A 387 -7.72 -16.34 -15.06
N ILE A 388 -6.73 -17.16 -14.67
CA ILE A 388 -5.32 -16.86 -14.94
C ILE A 388 -5.04 -16.84 -16.45
N PHE A 389 -5.55 -17.82 -17.20
CA PHE A 389 -5.41 -17.84 -18.67
C PHE A 389 -6.02 -16.60 -19.31
N LEU A 390 -7.22 -16.19 -18.89
CA LEU A 390 -7.86 -14.97 -19.35
C LEU A 390 -7.01 -13.72 -19.05
N ALA A 391 -6.39 -13.64 -17.87
CA ALA A 391 -5.50 -12.55 -17.50
C ALA A 391 -4.28 -12.47 -18.44
N ILE A 392 -3.67 -13.62 -18.79
CA ILE A 392 -2.56 -13.71 -19.75
C ILE A 392 -3.02 -13.25 -21.15
N ILE A 393 -4.21 -13.66 -21.59
CA ILE A 393 -4.78 -13.22 -22.88
C ILE A 393 -5.01 -11.71 -22.90
N LEU A 394 -5.59 -11.12 -21.85
CA LEU A 394 -5.76 -9.66 -21.78
C LEU A 394 -4.43 -8.92 -21.84
N LEU A 395 -3.40 -9.41 -21.13
CA LEU A 395 -2.05 -8.87 -21.21
C LEU A 395 -1.49 -8.98 -22.63
N ALA A 396 -1.66 -10.12 -23.30
CA ALA A 396 -1.25 -10.32 -24.68
C ALA A 396 -1.97 -9.37 -25.67
N LEU A 397 -3.26 -9.09 -25.45
CA LEU A 397 -4.01 -8.13 -26.27
C LEU A 397 -3.50 -6.69 -26.07
N VAL A 398 -3.23 -6.28 -24.83
CA VAL A 398 -2.66 -4.95 -24.53
C VAL A 398 -1.27 -4.81 -25.14
N SER A 399 -0.40 -5.80 -24.97
CA SER A 399 0.91 -5.84 -25.61
C SER A 399 0.80 -5.87 -27.14
N GLY A 400 -0.15 -6.63 -27.69
CA GLY A 400 -0.44 -6.68 -29.12
C GLY A 400 -0.82 -5.32 -29.69
N ALA A 401 -1.63 -4.53 -28.98
CA ALA A 401 -1.96 -3.15 -29.39
C ALA A 401 -0.72 -2.24 -29.44
N VAL A 402 0.26 -2.44 -28.56
CA VAL A 402 1.56 -1.73 -28.62
C VAL A 402 2.36 -2.17 -29.84
N VAL A 403 2.43 -3.49 -30.10
CA VAL A 403 3.12 -4.04 -31.29
C VAL A 403 2.48 -3.55 -32.59
N MET A 404 1.15 -3.48 -32.68
CA MET A 404 0.47 -2.97 -33.88
C MET A 404 0.85 -1.52 -34.20
N ARG A 405 1.09 -0.70 -33.16
CA ARG A 405 1.46 0.73 -33.33
C ARG A 405 2.95 0.96 -33.50
N ARG A 406 3.81 0.14 -32.87
CA ARG A 406 5.27 0.38 -32.77
C ARG A 406 6.14 -0.81 -33.14
N GLY A 407 5.57 -1.87 -33.72
CA GLY A 407 6.26 -3.14 -33.97
C GLY A 407 7.48 -3.03 -34.87
N ARG A 408 7.46 -2.16 -35.89
CA ARG A 408 8.63 -1.91 -36.75
C ARG A 408 9.81 -1.34 -35.97
N ALA A 409 9.58 -0.29 -35.20
CA ALA A 409 10.60 0.32 -34.35
C ALA A 409 11.10 -0.65 -33.25
N MET A 410 10.21 -1.51 -32.76
CA MET A 410 10.57 -2.55 -31.80
C MET A 410 11.49 -3.60 -32.42
N LEU A 411 11.16 -4.10 -33.60
CA LEU A 411 11.98 -5.08 -34.31
C LEU A 411 13.36 -4.50 -34.70
N GLU A 412 13.40 -3.25 -35.14
CA GLU A 412 14.65 -2.53 -35.44
C GLU A 412 15.56 -2.44 -34.21
N TYR A 413 15.02 -2.09 -33.04
CA TYR A 413 15.84 -2.06 -31.84
C TYR A 413 16.24 -3.45 -31.37
N LEU A 414 15.36 -4.47 -31.46
CA LEU A 414 15.70 -5.85 -31.09
C LEU A 414 16.92 -6.33 -31.89
N ARG A 415 16.95 -6.02 -33.20
CA ARG A 415 18.10 -6.32 -34.06
C ARG A 415 19.33 -5.51 -33.67
N ALA A 416 19.17 -4.24 -33.35
CA ALA A 416 20.28 -3.36 -32.97
C ALA A 416 20.88 -3.66 -31.59
N HIS A 417 20.12 -4.26 -30.67
CA HIS A 417 20.53 -4.55 -29.29
C HIS A 417 20.51 -6.05 -28.97
N ALA A 418 20.53 -6.91 -29.98
CA ALA A 418 20.48 -8.37 -29.82
C ALA A 418 21.57 -8.90 -28.88
N SER A 419 22.76 -8.30 -28.90
CA SER A 419 23.87 -8.67 -28.01
C SER A 419 23.58 -8.36 -26.54
N LEU A 420 22.97 -7.21 -26.24
CA LEU A 420 22.58 -6.85 -24.88
C LEU A 420 21.50 -7.80 -24.37
N ILE A 421 20.45 -8.02 -25.16
CA ILE A 421 19.34 -8.93 -24.82
C ILE A 421 19.87 -10.35 -24.57
N PHE A 422 20.78 -10.82 -25.42
CA PHE A 422 21.41 -12.12 -25.26
C PHE A 422 22.25 -12.22 -23.98
N ILE A 423 23.02 -11.17 -23.64
CA ILE A 423 23.79 -11.12 -22.39
C ILE A 423 22.85 -11.15 -21.18
N GLU A 424 21.79 -10.33 -21.20
CA GLU A 424 20.80 -10.28 -20.13
C GLU A 424 20.10 -11.63 -19.94
N GLU A 425 19.76 -12.30 -21.04
CA GLU A 425 19.12 -13.63 -21.01
C GLU A 425 20.06 -14.71 -20.47
N ILE A 426 21.31 -14.75 -20.94
CA ILE A 426 22.31 -15.69 -20.41
C ILE A 426 22.55 -15.45 -18.92
N LEU A 427 22.70 -14.19 -18.50
CA LEU A 427 22.92 -13.89 -17.08
C LEU A 427 21.71 -14.28 -16.23
N PHE A 428 20.49 -14.04 -16.72
CA PHE A 428 19.27 -14.52 -16.05
C PHE A 428 19.29 -16.04 -15.86
N LEU A 429 19.56 -16.80 -16.92
CA LEU A 429 19.66 -18.26 -16.87
C LEU A 429 20.80 -18.74 -15.97
N LEU A 430 21.95 -18.06 -15.96
CA LEU A 430 23.09 -18.40 -15.10
C LEU A 430 22.78 -18.15 -13.62
N PHE A 431 22.14 -17.03 -13.26
CA PHE A 431 21.73 -16.80 -11.88
C PHE A 431 20.63 -17.76 -11.43
N PHE A 432 19.68 -18.08 -12.31
CA PHE A 432 18.66 -19.10 -12.05
C PHE A 432 19.30 -20.47 -11.82
N ALA A 433 20.20 -20.90 -12.72
CA ALA A 433 20.89 -22.18 -12.63
C ALA A 433 21.79 -22.26 -11.39
N PHE A 434 22.52 -21.18 -11.08
CA PHE A 434 23.35 -21.10 -9.88
C PHE A 434 22.53 -21.36 -8.61
N PHE A 435 21.38 -20.70 -8.47
CA PHE A 435 20.55 -20.88 -7.27
C PHE A 435 19.76 -22.19 -7.28
N LEU A 436 19.39 -22.67 -8.47
CA LEU A 436 18.79 -23.98 -8.64
C LEU A 436 19.73 -25.10 -8.17
N LEU A 437 21.04 -25.01 -8.47
CA LEU A 437 22.03 -25.98 -7.99
C LEU A 437 22.14 -25.99 -6.46
N ILE A 438 22.04 -24.82 -5.81
CA ILE A 438 21.98 -24.72 -4.35
C ILE A 438 20.72 -25.40 -3.81
N ARG A 439 19.54 -25.12 -4.40
CA ARG A 439 18.29 -25.78 -3.99
C ARG A 439 18.28 -27.28 -4.29
N TYR A 440 18.92 -27.71 -5.37
CA TYR A 440 19.06 -29.13 -5.69
C TYR A 440 19.88 -29.87 -4.64
N GLY A 441 20.90 -29.23 -4.05
CA GLY A 441 21.69 -29.78 -2.95
C GLY A 441 20.97 -29.81 -1.59
N ASN A 442 19.94 -28.99 -1.40
CA ASN A 442 19.13 -28.96 -0.18
C ASN A 442 17.67 -28.57 -0.48
N PRO A 443 16.86 -29.49 -1.05
CA PRO A 443 15.49 -29.19 -1.49
C PRO A 443 14.48 -29.18 -0.34
N ASP A 444 14.88 -29.58 0.87
CA ASP A 444 13.99 -29.73 2.01
C ASP A 444 13.31 -28.41 2.40
N LEU A 445 12.02 -28.54 2.74
CA LEU A 445 11.18 -27.46 3.25
C LEU A 445 11.19 -27.42 4.78
N TRP A 446 12.26 -27.93 5.39
CA TRP A 446 12.53 -27.92 6.82
C TRP A 446 14.03 -27.82 7.05
N HIS A 447 14.45 -27.16 8.14
CA HIS A 447 15.85 -27.15 8.54
C HIS A 447 16.04 -27.99 9.82
N PRO A 448 16.69 -29.17 9.76
CA PRO A 448 16.75 -30.13 10.87
C PRO A 448 17.30 -29.58 12.19
N ASN A 449 18.35 -28.75 12.11
CA ASN A 449 19.08 -28.28 13.30
C ASN A 449 18.59 -26.95 13.88
N PHE A 450 17.82 -26.17 13.10
CA PHE A 450 17.54 -24.77 13.43
C PHE A 450 16.06 -24.40 13.26
N GLY A 451 15.23 -25.31 12.74
CA GLY A 451 13.84 -25.02 12.41
C GLY A 451 13.69 -23.91 11.36
N GLY A 452 12.51 -23.32 11.27
CA GLY A 452 12.26 -22.17 10.41
C GLY A 452 10.80 -21.99 10.05
N GLU A 453 10.53 -21.00 9.21
CA GLU A 453 9.18 -20.59 8.84
C GLU A 453 8.72 -21.24 7.52
N LYS A 454 9.58 -22.00 6.81
CA LYS A 454 9.21 -22.77 5.60
C LYS A 454 7.91 -23.57 5.72
N PRO A 455 7.63 -24.31 6.83
CA PRO A 455 6.37 -25.03 6.94
C PRO A 455 5.17 -24.08 6.99
N MET A 456 5.32 -22.92 7.65
CA MET A 456 4.30 -21.87 7.69
C MET A 456 4.12 -21.24 6.30
N ASP A 457 5.21 -20.86 5.63
CA ASP A 457 5.18 -20.28 4.28
C ASP A 457 4.57 -21.27 3.27
N PHE A 458 4.89 -22.56 3.36
CA PHE A 458 4.31 -23.59 2.50
C PHE A 458 2.82 -23.81 2.81
N ALA A 459 2.40 -23.77 4.08
CA ALA A 459 1.00 -23.82 4.46
C ALA A 459 0.21 -22.61 3.90
N TYR A 460 0.79 -21.40 3.99
CA TYR A 460 0.20 -20.17 3.46
C TYR A 460 0.11 -20.21 1.93
N LEU A 461 1.17 -20.65 1.25
CA LEU A 461 1.17 -20.84 -0.19
C LEU A 461 0.07 -21.83 -0.62
N ASN A 462 -0.04 -22.95 0.09
CA ASN A 462 -1.04 -23.96 -0.20
C ASN A 462 -2.48 -23.46 0.02
N ALA A 463 -2.70 -22.69 1.09
CA ALA A 463 -3.99 -22.04 1.32
C ALA A 463 -4.35 -21.07 0.19
N VAL A 464 -3.40 -20.28 -0.28
CA VAL A 464 -3.59 -19.35 -1.42
C VAL A 464 -3.86 -20.09 -2.73
N ILE A 465 -3.12 -21.17 -3.01
CA ILE A 465 -3.34 -21.99 -4.22
C ILE A 465 -4.76 -22.56 -4.24
N LYS A 466 -5.22 -23.10 -3.10
CA LYS A 466 -6.52 -23.75 -2.99
C LYS A 466 -7.67 -22.75 -2.92
N SER A 467 -7.42 -21.52 -2.49
CA SER A 467 -8.48 -20.52 -2.30
C SER A 467 -9.22 -20.19 -3.60
N THR A 468 -10.55 -20.10 -3.50
CA THR A 468 -11.47 -19.73 -4.59
C THR A 468 -11.63 -18.21 -4.66
N TRP A 469 -11.83 -17.59 -3.50
CA TRP A 469 -12.00 -16.16 -3.28
C TRP A 469 -10.92 -15.62 -2.33
N PHE A 470 -10.73 -14.31 -2.32
CA PHE A 470 -9.73 -13.63 -1.49
C PHE A 470 -10.40 -12.65 -0.52
N PRO A 471 -9.91 -12.51 0.73
CA PRO A 471 -8.66 -13.05 1.28
C PRO A 471 -8.64 -14.59 1.45
N PRO A 472 -7.46 -15.23 1.41
CA PRO A 472 -7.35 -16.69 1.43
C PRO A 472 -7.65 -17.24 2.82
N TYR A 473 -8.18 -18.46 2.91
CA TYR A 473 -8.52 -19.06 4.21
C TYR A 473 -7.28 -19.29 5.09
N ASP A 474 -7.46 -19.23 6.40
CA ASP A 474 -6.39 -19.52 7.36
C ASP A 474 -6.11 -21.04 7.44
N PRO A 475 -4.88 -21.50 7.19
CA PRO A 475 -4.55 -22.92 7.16
C PRO A 475 -4.51 -23.60 8.54
N TRP A 476 -4.61 -22.85 9.64
CA TRP A 476 -4.61 -23.35 11.01
C TRP A 476 -6.02 -23.61 11.57
N PHE A 477 -7.01 -23.75 10.69
CA PHE A 477 -8.41 -24.08 11.03
C PHE A 477 -9.09 -23.09 11.99
N ALA A 478 -8.61 -21.85 12.05
CA ALA A 478 -9.18 -20.78 12.88
C ALA A 478 -10.57 -20.29 12.41
N GLY A 479 -11.10 -20.80 11.29
CA GLY A 479 -12.36 -20.33 10.68
C GLY A 479 -12.25 -18.95 10.00
N GLY A 480 -11.06 -18.35 10.01
CA GLY A 480 -10.78 -17.05 9.43
C GLY A 480 -9.98 -17.08 8.14
N PHE A 481 -9.46 -15.91 7.78
CA PHE A 481 -8.59 -15.71 6.63
C PHE A 481 -7.20 -15.23 7.07
N ILE A 482 -6.21 -15.41 6.21
CA ILE A 482 -4.82 -15.03 6.49
C ILE A 482 -4.71 -13.50 6.64
N ASN A 483 -4.43 -13.03 7.85
CA ASN A 483 -4.08 -11.64 8.12
C ASN A 483 -2.56 -11.39 8.01
N TYR A 484 -2.01 -11.64 6.83
CA TYR A 484 -0.57 -11.54 6.55
C TYR A 484 -0.28 -10.94 5.16
N TYR A 485 0.99 -10.68 4.83
CA TYR A 485 1.43 -10.19 3.53
C TYR A 485 1.37 -11.28 2.44
N TYR A 486 0.17 -11.80 2.16
CA TYR A 486 -0.02 -12.99 1.35
C TYR A 486 0.13 -12.76 -0.16
N PHE A 487 0.23 -11.51 -0.65
CA PHE A 487 0.18 -11.26 -2.10
C PHE A 487 1.40 -11.82 -2.84
N GLY A 488 2.57 -11.93 -2.20
CA GLY A 488 3.70 -12.64 -2.80
C GLY A 488 3.39 -14.12 -3.05
N MET A 489 2.67 -14.75 -2.11
CA MET A 489 2.18 -16.12 -2.29
C MET A 489 1.21 -16.21 -3.46
N VAL A 490 0.42 -15.15 -3.73
CA VAL A 490 -0.48 -15.10 -4.90
C VAL A 490 0.31 -15.07 -6.22
N LEU A 491 1.43 -14.34 -6.27
CA LEU A 491 2.31 -14.33 -7.44
C LEU A 491 2.82 -15.75 -7.73
N THR A 492 3.34 -16.42 -6.70
CA THR A 492 3.85 -17.79 -6.82
C THR A 492 2.72 -18.79 -7.14
N ALA A 493 1.59 -18.71 -6.42
CA ALA A 493 0.42 -19.56 -6.61
C ALA A 493 -0.17 -19.44 -8.02
N THR A 494 -0.14 -18.26 -8.62
CA THR A 494 -0.59 -18.06 -10.01
C THR A 494 0.23 -18.90 -10.98
N LEU A 495 1.57 -18.91 -10.82
CA LEU A 495 2.46 -19.73 -11.64
C LEU A 495 2.25 -21.22 -11.40
N ILE A 496 2.12 -21.63 -10.13
CA ILE A 496 1.87 -23.03 -9.73
C ILE A 496 0.55 -23.52 -10.31
N LYS A 497 -0.54 -22.80 -10.05
CA LYS A 497 -1.89 -23.20 -10.45
C LYS A 497 -2.02 -23.26 -11.97
N PHE A 498 -1.39 -22.34 -12.70
CA PHE A 498 -1.40 -22.32 -14.17
C PHE A 498 -0.53 -23.41 -14.80
N SER A 499 0.70 -23.61 -14.29
CA SER A 499 1.61 -24.62 -14.84
C SER A 499 1.20 -26.05 -14.50
N GLY A 500 0.47 -26.27 -13.40
CA GLY A 500 0.13 -27.61 -12.92
C GLY A 500 1.30 -28.36 -12.28
N ILE A 501 2.44 -27.68 -12.06
CA ILE A 501 3.57 -28.26 -11.32
C ILE A 501 3.17 -28.42 -9.86
N ILE A 502 3.47 -29.59 -9.27
CA ILE A 502 3.16 -29.87 -7.87
C ILE A 502 3.80 -28.84 -6.91
N PRO A 503 3.08 -28.36 -5.87
CA PRO A 503 3.51 -27.22 -5.06
C PRO A 503 4.89 -27.35 -4.42
N GLU A 504 5.27 -28.53 -3.94
CA GLU A 504 6.56 -28.80 -3.26
C GLU A 504 7.76 -28.66 -4.20
N VAL A 505 7.60 -29.03 -5.48
CA VAL A 505 8.62 -28.84 -6.53
C VAL A 505 8.62 -27.39 -6.96
N ALA A 506 7.46 -26.80 -7.18
CA ALA A 506 7.36 -25.42 -7.63
C ALA A 506 7.85 -24.40 -6.59
N TYR A 507 7.68 -24.66 -5.29
CA TYR A 507 8.28 -23.87 -4.21
C TYR A 507 9.81 -23.79 -4.40
N ASN A 508 10.45 -24.93 -4.71
CA ASN A 508 11.88 -25.02 -4.96
C ASN A 508 12.32 -24.34 -6.27
N LEU A 509 11.42 -24.11 -7.22
CA LEU A 509 11.67 -23.36 -8.47
C LEU A 509 11.37 -21.86 -8.35
N ALA A 510 10.46 -21.49 -7.44
CA ALA A 510 10.14 -20.11 -7.14
C ALA A 510 11.34 -19.38 -6.52
N ILE A 511 12.07 -20.01 -5.60
CA ILE A 511 13.23 -19.38 -4.94
C ILE A 511 14.33 -18.98 -5.96
N PRO A 512 14.82 -19.86 -6.87
CA PRO A 512 15.74 -19.47 -7.93
C PRO A 512 15.19 -18.41 -8.89
N LEU A 513 13.88 -18.42 -9.17
CA LEU A 513 13.24 -17.39 -9.98
C LEU A 513 13.34 -16.01 -9.31
N TYR A 514 12.92 -15.89 -8.04
CA TYR A 514 13.00 -14.63 -7.30
C TYR A 514 14.46 -14.17 -7.14
N PHE A 515 15.41 -15.09 -6.96
CA PHE A 515 16.83 -14.78 -6.93
C PHE A 515 17.32 -14.21 -8.27
N ALA A 516 17.03 -14.88 -9.39
CA ALA A 516 17.43 -14.43 -10.72
C ALA A 516 16.81 -13.08 -11.10
N LEU A 517 15.52 -12.88 -10.79
CA LEU A 517 14.85 -11.59 -11.02
C LEU A 517 15.43 -10.47 -10.14
N THR A 518 15.87 -10.78 -8.92
CA THR A 518 16.53 -9.80 -8.04
C THR A 518 17.92 -9.44 -8.57
N ALA A 519 18.75 -10.42 -8.90
CA ALA A 519 20.08 -10.18 -9.45
C ALA A 519 20.00 -9.38 -10.76
N MET A 520 19.13 -9.78 -11.68
CA MET A 520 18.98 -9.12 -12.98
C MET A 520 18.25 -7.79 -12.89
N GLY A 521 17.35 -7.60 -11.92
CA GLY A 521 16.77 -6.30 -11.62
C GLY A 521 17.84 -5.29 -11.20
N ALA A 522 18.76 -5.68 -10.32
CA ALA A 522 19.89 -4.84 -9.91
C ALA A 522 20.84 -4.55 -11.08
N PHE A 523 21.12 -5.56 -11.92
CA PHE A 523 21.87 -5.38 -13.17
C PHE A 523 21.24 -4.28 -14.04
N SER A 524 19.95 -4.40 -14.36
CA SER A 524 19.25 -3.45 -15.24
C SER A 524 19.21 -2.04 -14.64
N VAL A 525 18.97 -1.89 -13.33
CA VAL A 525 19.00 -0.57 -12.67
C VAL A 525 20.37 0.08 -12.80
N VAL A 526 21.46 -0.64 -12.54
CA VAL A 526 22.82 -0.10 -12.62
C VAL A 526 23.22 0.19 -14.07
N TYR A 527 22.90 -0.71 -15.01
CA TYR A 527 23.18 -0.54 -16.43
C TYR A 527 22.56 0.74 -16.97
N ASN A 528 21.28 0.91 -16.69
CA ASN A 528 20.54 2.08 -17.11
C ASN A 528 20.96 3.35 -16.36
N ALA A 529 21.32 3.27 -15.08
CA ALA A 529 21.85 4.43 -14.37
C ALA A 529 23.20 4.92 -14.94
N LEU A 530 24.02 4.03 -15.51
CA LEU A 530 25.31 4.40 -16.10
C LEU A 530 25.19 4.96 -17.52
N LEU A 531 24.23 4.49 -18.30
CA LEU A 531 24.07 4.89 -19.71
C LEU A 531 23.09 6.06 -19.87
N ARG A 532 23.52 7.11 -20.59
CA ARG A 532 22.66 8.27 -20.91
C ARG A 532 21.86 7.99 -22.18
N SER A 533 20.56 8.23 -22.15
CA SER A 533 19.69 8.28 -23.35
C SER A 533 20.08 9.35 -24.39
N SER A 534 21.02 10.27 -24.09
CA SER A 534 21.30 11.47 -24.90
C SER A 534 22.55 11.41 -25.79
N GLN A 535 23.21 10.26 -25.97
CA GLN A 535 24.10 10.15 -27.15
C GLN A 535 23.21 9.95 -28.38
N PRO A 536 23.36 10.77 -29.45
CA PRO A 536 22.67 10.52 -30.70
C PRO A 536 22.98 9.09 -31.12
N GLN A 537 21.94 8.32 -31.42
CA GLN A 537 22.01 7.02 -32.08
C GLN A 537 22.74 7.15 -33.42
N ARG A 538 24.06 7.23 -33.39
CA ARG A 538 24.91 6.69 -34.43
C ARG A 538 25.23 5.29 -33.96
N SER A 539 24.73 4.32 -34.72
CA SER A 539 25.20 2.93 -34.81
C SER A 539 26.37 2.61 -33.88
N LEU A 540 26.20 1.60 -33.02
CA LEU A 540 27.28 0.90 -32.32
C LEU A 540 28.56 1.01 -33.17
N PRO A 541 29.62 1.68 -32.67
CA PRO A 541 30.83 1.85 -33.45
C PRO A 541 31.26 0.47 -33.95
N SER A 542 31.51 0.35 -35.25
CA SER A 542 32.03 -0.87 -35.82
C SER A 542 33.18 -1.38 -34.95
N LEU A 543 33.18 -2.68 -34.67
CA LEU A 543 34.05 -3.41 -33.74
C LEU A 543 35.57 -3.33 -34.06
N HIS A 544 36.00 -2.34 -34.83
CA HIS A 544 37.33 -2.22 -35.43
C HIS A 544 38.27 -1.25 -34.69
N SER A 545 37.92 -0.77 -33.49
CA SER A 545 38.84 0.03 -32.67
C SER A 545 38.79 -0.35 -31.18
N GLY A 546 39.95 -0.52 -30.54
CA GLY A 546 40.06 -0.95 -29.14
C GLY A 546 39.42 0.00 -28.10
N GLN A 547 39.20 1.27 -28.45
CA GLN A 547 38.52 2.25 -27.59
C GLN A 547 36.98 2.11 -27.61
N ALA A 548 36.40 1.67 -28.74
CA ALA A 548 34.97 1.36 -28.85
C ALA A 548 34.57 0.12 -28.04
N LEU A 549 35.48 -0.85 -27.98
CA LEU A 549 35.33 -2.06 -27.19
C LEU A 549 35.25 -1.76 -25.67
N ALA A 550 36.18 -0.94 -25.17
CA ALA A 550 36.24 -0.56 -23.76
C ALA A 550 35.05 0.30 -23.28
N MET A 551 34.45 1.11 -24.17
CA MET A 551 33.24 1.89 -23.85
C MET A 551 31.97 1.04 -23.74
N THR A 552 31.95 -0.15 -24.34
CA THR A 552 30.78 -1.04 -24.35
C THR A 552 30.78 -2.03 -23.18
N TYR A 553 31.95 -2.54 -22.77
CA TYR A 553 32.06 -3.55 -21.70
C TYR A 553 32.07 -2.99 -20.27
N LYS A 554 32.51 -1.75 -20.07
CA LYS A 554 32.59 -1.15 -18.71
C LYS A 554 31.21 -1.06 -18.03
N PRO A 555 30.15 -0.48 -18.65
CA PRO A 555 28.83 -0.47 -18.04
C PRO A 555 28.31 -1.87 -17.70
N LEU A 556 28.53 -2.85 -18.57
CA LEU A 556 28.13 -4.24 -18.34
C LEU A 556 28.85 -4.85 -17.11
N ALA A 557 30.15 -4.62 -16.96
CA ALA A 557 30.92 -5.12 -15.83
C ALA A 557 30.45 -4.55 -14.48
N PHE A 558 30.17 -3.23 -14.42
CA PHE A 558 29.64 -2.62 -13.20
C PHE A 558 28.18 -2.99 -12.93
N SER A 559 27.41 -3.29 -13.98
CA SER A 559 26.05 -3.80 -13.83
C SER A 559 26.04 -5.21 -13.25
N PHE A 560 26.97 -6.06 -13.72
CA PHE A 560 27.21 -7.37 -13.12
C PHE A 560 27.67 -7.25 -11.66
N LEU A 561 28.56 -6.29 -11.36
CA LEU A 561 28.93 -5.99 -9.98
C LEU A 561 27.72 -5.56 -9.13
N GLY A 562 26.77 -4.81 -9.70
CA GLY A 562 25.50 -4.45 -9.07
C GLY A 562 24.65 -5.67 -8.72
N ALA A 563 24.53 -6.62 -9.64
CA ALA A 563 23.85 -7.90 -9.39
C ALA A 563 24.51 -8.67 -8.24
N LEU A 564 25.85 -8.74 -8.22
CA LEU A 564 26.60 -9.40 -7.14
C LEU A 564 26.44 -8.67 -5.80
N PHE A 565 26.52 -7.34 -5.79
CA PHE A 565 26.39 -6.53 -4.58
C PHE A 565 25.01 -6.62 -3.93
N VAL A 566 23.96 -6.78 -4.73
CA VAL A 566 22.60 -6.92 -4.19
C VAL A 566 22.32 -8.36 -3.81
N ALA A 567 22.56 -9.33 -4.71
CA ALA A 567 22.03 -10.68 -4.56
C ALA A 567 23.03 -11.71 -3.99
N VAL A 568 24.33 -11.50 -4.11
CA VAL A 568 25.36 -12.54 -3.81
C VAL A 568 26.25 -12.18 -2.64
N ILE A 569 26.67 -10.93 -2.53
CA ILE A 569 27.64 -10.52 -1.51
C ILE A 569 27.00 -10.55 -0.12
N GLY A 570 27.77 -11.02 0.87
CA GLY A 570 27.42 -10.93 2.28
C GLY A 570 28.15 -9.79 2.98
N ASN A 571 27.87 -9.62 4.27
CA ASN A 571 28.58 -8.67 5.13
C ASN A 571 29.91 -9.26 5.63
N PHE A 572 30.65 -8.53 6.48
CA PHE A 572 31.92 -9.03 7.02
C PHE A 572 31.77 -10.09 8.12
N GLY A 573 30.55 -10.48 8.51
CA GLY A 573 30.28 -11.41 9.62
C GLY A 573 30.95 -12.77 9.43
N GLU A 574 30.85 -13.37 8.24
CA GLU A 574 31.49 -14.67 7.96
C GLU A 574 33.02 -14.60 7.99
N LEU A 575 33.60 -13.44 7.65
CA LEU A 575 35.03 -13.24 7.81
C LEU A 575 35.43 -13.33 9.29
N PHE A 576 34.63 -12.80 10.21
CA PHE A 576 34.90 -12.93 11.65
C PHE A 576 34.72 -14.36 12.15
N VAL A 577 33.73 -15.11 11.65
CA VAL A 577 33.58 -16.55 11.96
C VAL A 577 34.84 -17.31 11.57
N LEU A 578 35.35 -17.08 10.35
CA LEU A 578 36.58 -17.70 9.87
C LEU A 578 37.80 -17.29 10.67
N LEU A 579 37.98 -15.99 10.92
CA LEU A 579 39.13 -15.46 11.68
C LEU A 579 39.13 -15.98 13.12
N ASP A 580 37.97 -16.05 13.76
CA ASP A 580 37.84 -16.61 15.10
C ASP A 580 38.12 -18.11 15.12
N ALA A 581 37.69 -18.86 14.10
CA ALA A 581 38.03 -20.27 13.96
C ALA A 581 39.56 -20.48 13.84
N PHE A 582 40.24 -19.68 13.00
CA PHE A 582 41.71 -19.72 12.89
C PHE A 582 42.39 -19.32 14.20
N LEU A 583 41.88 -18.31 14.90
CA LEU A 583 42.40 -17.85 16.18
C LEU A 583 42.39 -18.98 17.22
N ARG A 584 41.28 -19.72 17.33
CA ARG A 584 41.15 -20.87 18.25
C ARG A 584 42.12 -21.99 17.89
N VAL A 585 42.23 -22.36 16.60
CA VAL A 585 43.18 -23.39 16.13
C VAL A 585 44.65 -22.99 16.38
N GLY A 586 44.93 -21.68 16.29
CA GLY A 586 46.22 -21.08 16.62
C GLY A 586 46.53 -20.98 18.12
N GLY A 587 45.61 -21.39 18.99
CA GLY A 587 45.75 -21.33 20.46
C GLY A 587 45.58 -19.93 21.06
N GLY A 588 45.00 -18.99 20.30
CA GLY A 588 44.67 -17.65 20.79
C GLY A 588 43.20 -17.51 21.20
N ASN A 589 42.85 -16.38 21.81
CA ASN A 589 41.48 -16.02 22.14
C ASN A 589 41.21 -14.52 21.86
N LEU A 590 39.95 -14.12 21.78
CA LEU A 590 39.56 -12.73 21.49
C LEU A 590 39.96 -11.72 22.59
N GLN A 591 40.41 -12.19 23.75
CA GLN A 591 40.91 -11.36 24.85
C GLN A 591 42.43 -11.12 24.78
N SER A 592 43.11 -11.73 23.81
CA SER A 592 44.55 -11.61 23.62
C SER A 592 44.94 -10.23 23.07
N SER A 593 46.22 -9.83 23.21
CA SER A 593 46.70 -8.57 22.62
C SER A 593 46.56 -8.59 21.09
N PRO A 594 46.40 -7.44 20.40
CA PRO A 594 46.23 -7.40 18.94
C PRO A 594 47.34 -8.12 18.16
N VAL A 595 48.58 -8.03 18.66
CA VAL A 595 49.74 -8.73 18.07
C VAL A 595 49.59 -10.24 18.23
N GLN A 596 49.16 -10.69 19.40
CA GLN A 596 48.93 -12.12 19.68
C GLN A 596 47.75 -12.68 18.88
N ILE A 597 46.68 -11.90 18.72
CA ILE A 597 45.56 -12.28 17.84
C ILE A 597 46.08 -12.50 16.41
N ALA A 598 46.86 -11.55 15.88
CA ALA A 598 47.40 -11.66 14.53
C ALA A 598 48.35 -12.86 14.37
N THR A 599 49.26 -13.10 15.32
CA THR A 599 50.20 -14.24 15.26
C THR A 599 49.48 -15.57 15.42
N SER A 600 48.48 -15.67 16.29
CA SER A 600 47.67 -16.88 16.46
C SER A 600 46.81 -17.18 15.23
N ILE A 601 46.21 -16.18 14.57
CA ILE A 601 45.49 -16.39 13.30
C ILE A 601 46.43 -16.96 12.23
N VAL A 602 47.63 -16.39 12.08
CA VAL A 602 48.63 -16.89 11.11
C VAL A 602 49.06 -18.31 11.46
N ALA A 603 49.31 -18.60 12.73
CA ALA A 603 49.64 -19.95 13.19
C ALA A 603 48.48 -20.94 12.96
N GLY A 604 47.23 -20.51 13.16
CA GLY A 604 46.03 -21.29 12.89
C GLY A 604 45.88 -21.63 11.41
N ILE A 605 46.02 -20.64 10.52
CA ILE A 605 46.03 -20.86 9.05
C ILE A 605 47.13 -21.85 8.68
N ALA A 606 48.34 -21.66 9.20
CA ALA A 606 49.45 -22.58 8.94
C ALA A 606 49.10 -24.01 9.36
N ARG A 607 48.54 -24.23 10.57
CA ARG A 607 48.12 -25.55 11.05
C ARG A 607 47.01 -26.19 10.21
N VAL A 608 46.04 -25.42 9.75
CA VAL A 608 44.97 -25.93 8.87
C VAL A 608 45.57 -26.39 7.54
N VAL A 609 46.43 -25.56 6.93
CA VAL A 609 47.00 -25.83 5.60
C VAL A 609 48.08 -26.93 5.62
N THR A 610 48.96 -26.94 6.61
CA THR A 610 50.12 -27.85 6.66
C THR A 610 49.86 -29.12 7.47
N ALA A 611 49.03 -29.05 8.50
CA ALA A 611 48.78 -30.15 9.42
C ALA A 611 47.34 -30.70 9.33
N GLY A 612 46.50 -30.18 8.41
CA GLY A 612 45.14 -30.67 8.20
C GLY A 612 44.20 -30.46 9.39
N ALA A 613 44.49 -29.47 10.25
CA ALA A 613 43.65 -29.18 11.41
C ALA A 613 42.23 -28.76 10.98
N SER A 614 41.20 -29.28 11.64
CA SER A 614 39.81 -28.91 11.36
C SER A 614 39.46 -27.54 11.94
N LEU A 615 38.74 -26.74 11.17
CA LEU A 615 38.04 -25.56 11.68
C LEU A 615 36.77 -26.07 12.37
N ASP A 616 36.85 -26.35 13.68
CA ASP A 616 35.73 -26.82 14.50
C ASP A 616 34.70 -25.70 14.71
N VAL A 617 34.02 -25.33 13.62
CA VAL A 617 32.97 -24.32 13.60
C VAL A 617 31.62 -25.03 13.65
N PRO A 618 30.80 -24.78 14.69
CA PRO A 618 29.46 -25.36 14.77
C PRO A 618 28.65 -25.04 13.52
N THR A 619 27.91 -26.02 13.01
CA THR A 619 27.17 -25.91 11.74
C THR A 619 26.25 -24.68 11.67
N GLY A 620 25.69 -24.24 12.79
CA GLY A 620 24.82 -23.06 12.85
C GLY A 620 25.54 -21.73 12.78
N ASN A 621 26.83 -21.69 13.11
CA ASN A 621 27.59 -20.45 13.13
C ASN A 621 27.93 -19.96 11.72
N TRP A 622 28.11 -20.87 10.77
CA TRP A 622 28.24 -20.56 9.33
C TRP A 622 26.99 -19.93 8.71
N TYR A 623 25.89 -19.93 9.47
CA TYR A 623 24.58 -19.60 8.97
C TYR A 623 24.05 -18.31 9.61
N TRP A 624 23.95 -18.29 10.95
CA TRP A 624 23.25 -17.22 11.67
C TRP A 624 24.15 -16.07 12.14
N THR A 625 25.45 -16.32 12.32
CA THR A 625 26.35 -15.32 12.92
C THR A 625 26.40 -14.05 12.08
N ALA A 626 26.42 -14.20 10.75
CA ALA A 626 26.43 -13.05 9.83
C ALA A 626 25.15 -12.20 9.91
N THR A 627 24.03 -12.70 10.43
CA THR A 627 22.76 -11.96 10.49
C THR A 627 22.34 -11.56 11.92
N ARG A 628 23.22 -11.78 12.90
CA ARG A 628 23.04 -11.45 14.33
C ARG A 628 24.22 -10.62 14.86
N ILE A 629 24.71 -9.69 14.05
CA ILE A 629 25.85 -8.83 14.37
C ILE A 629 25.45 -7.77 15.40
N ILE A 630 24.25 -7.19 15.23
CA ILE A 630 23.71 -6.21 16.17
C ILE A 630 22.89 -6.97 17.22
N PRO A 631 23.22 -6.87 18.52
CA PRO A 631 22.52 -7.59 19.59
C PRO A 631 21.01 -7.36 19.57
N ASP A 632 20.25 -8.40 19.89
CA ASP A 632 18.77 -8.40 19.98
C ASP A 632 18.04 -7.94 18.71
N THR A 633 18.70 -8.04 17.54
CA THR A 633 18.11 -7.71 16.25
C THR A 633 18.40 -8.75 15.18
N ILE A 634 17.71 -8.59 14.04
CA ILE A 634 17.91 -9.40 12.83
C ILE A 634 18.42 -8.45 11.74
N ASN A 635 19.65 -8.67 11.27
CA ASN A 635 20.29 -7.83 10.25
C ASN A 635 20.59 -8.62 8.95
N GLU A 636 19.54 -9.18 8.35
CA GLU A 636 19.63 -9.95 7.12
C GLU A 636 20.02 -9.13 5.89
N PHE A 637 20.57 -9.84 4.91
CA PHE A 637 20.87 -9.36 3.57
C PHE A 637 20.35 -10.37 2.53
N PRO A 638 20.11 -9.96 1.27
CA PRO A 638 19.39 -10.78 0.30
C PRO A 638 19.96 -12.19 0.10
N PHE A 639 21.29 -12.35 0.02
CA PHE A 639 21.90 -13.67 -0.17
C PHE A 639 21.55 -14.64 0.98
N PHE A 640 21.57 -14.17 2.23
CA PHE A 640 21.13 -14.97 3.37
C PHE A 640 19.65 -15.34 3.24
N THR A 641 18.78 -14.37 2.96
CA THR A 641 17.33 -14.60 2.79
C THR A 641 17.06 -15.68 1.73
N PHE A 642 17.75 -15.64 0.59
CA PHE A 642 17.61 -16.66 -0.45
C PHE A 642 18.19 -18.00 -0.03
N LEU A 643 19.35 -18.02 0.66
CA LEU A 643 19.96 -19.24 1.17
C LEU A 643 19.08 -19.92 2.23
N TYR A 644 18.35 -19.13 3.02
CA TYR A 644 17.35 -19.62 3.95
C TYR A 644 16.19 -20.25 3.21
N ALA A 645 15.79 -19.66 2.09
CA ALA A 645 14.78 -20.22 1.18
C ALA A 645 13.41 -20.39 1.84
N ASP A 646 13.12 -19.52 2.82
CA ASP A 646 11.78 -19.27 3.32
C ASP A 646 11.14 -18.32 2.31
N LEU A 647 10.02 -18.73 1.71
CA LEU A 647 9.33 -17.97 0.66
C LEU A 647 8.56 -16.81 1.29
N HIS A 648 9.28 -16.02 2.08
CA HIS A 648 8.74 -15.05 2.98
C HIS A 648 8.42 -13.74 2.26
N ALA A 649 7.59 -12.93 2.89
CA ALA A 649 7.09 -11.65 2.38
C ALA A 649 8.19 -10.74 1.77
N HIS A 650 9.30 -10.55 2.52
CA HIS A 650 10.40 -9.70 2.07
C HIS A 650 11.20 -10.31 0.91
N LEU A 651 11.39 -11.64 0.87
CA LEU A 651 12.08 -12.33 -0.24
C LEU A 651 11.36 -12.06 -1.56
N MET A 652 10.04 -12.30 -1.58
CA MET A 652 9.23 -12.14 -2.80
C MET A 652 9.11 -10.67 -3.23
N ALA A 653 9.30 -9.72 -2.31
CA ALA A 653 9.30 -8.29 -2.63
C ALA A 653 10.56 -7.82 -3.38
N LEU A 654 11.71 -8.50 -3.21
CA LEU A 654 13.02 -8.04 -3.71
C LEU A 654 13.07 -7.73 -5.22
N PRO A 655 12.48 -8.54 -6.13
CA PRO A 655 12.50 -8.15 -7.54
C PRO A 655 11.66 -6.91 -7.85
N PHE A 656 10.54 -6.74 -7.15
CA PHE A 656 9.60 -5.65 -7.42
C PHE A 656 10.08 -4.32 -6.86
N THR A 657 10.86 -4.33 -5.78
CA THR A 657 11.57 -3.15 -5.33
C THR A 657 12.59 -2.67 -6.37
N LEU A 658 13.26 -3.60 -7.06
CA LEU A 658 14.17 -3.28 -8.17
C LEU A 658 13.45 -2.82 -9.43
N VAL A 659 12.26 -3.36 -9.75
CA VAL A 659 11.39 -2.81 -10.81
C VAL A 659 10.99 -1.37 -10.47
N ALA A 660 10.66 -1.09 -9.20
CA ALA A 660 10.36 0.27 -8.74
C ALA A 660 11.57 1.21 -8.88
N LEU A 661 12.79 0.74 -8.60
CA LEU A 661 14.02 1.50 -8.88
C LEU A 661 14.25 1.69 -10.38
N GLY A 662 13.96 0.70 -11.22
CA GLY A 662 14.00 0.83 -12.68
C GLY A 662 13.04 1.92 -13.19
N LEU A 663 11.84 1.99 -12.61
CA LEU A 663 10.87 3.05 -12.88
C LEU A 663 11.39 4.42 -12.37
N ALA A 664 12.03 4.46 -11.21
CA ALA A 664 12.67 5.67 -10.70
C ALA A 664 13.78 6.18 -11.64
N VAL A 665 14.63 5.29 -12.17
CA VAL A 665 15.62 5.64 -13.21
C VAL A 665 14.92 6.15 -14.46
N ASN A 666 13.85 5.49 -14.92
CA ASN A 666 13.07 5.89 -16.09
C ASN A 666 12.44 7.29 -15.94
N PHE A 667 11.94 7.66 -14.76
CA PHE A 667 11.43 9.01 -14.51
C PHE A 667 12.54 10.06 -14.39
N ALA A 668 13.66 9.71 -13.75
CA ALA A 668 14.80 10.62 -13.60
C ALA A 668 15.49 10.91 -14.95
N GLN A 669 15.52 9.92 -15.85
CA GLN A 669 16.06 10.04 -17.19
C GLN A 669 14.98 10.51 -18.17
N THR A 670 14.77 11.82 -18.30
CA THR A 670 13.84 12.33 -19.32
C THR A 670 14.41 12.17 -20.73
N ILE A 671 13.63 11.56 -21.63
CA ILE A 671 13.84 11.64 -23.08
C ILE A 671 13.62 13.10 -23.49
N ASN A 672 14.68 13.79 -23.90
CA ASN A 672 14.55 15.02 -24.68
C ASN A 672 14.09 14.62 -26.08
N ASP A 673 12.79 14.36 -26.25
CA ASP A 673 12.21 14.23 -27.59
C ASP A 673 12.23 15.65 -28.20
N GLU A 674 13.32 15.97 -28.88
CA GLU A 674 13.47 17.22 -29.66
C GLU A 674 12.32 17.38 -30.67
N ARG A 675 11.66 16.28 -31.07
CA ARG A 675 10.47 16.28 -31.95
C ARG A 675 9.19 16.82 -31.31
N ASN A 676 9.10 16.87 -29.98
CA ASN A 676 8.00 17.52 -29.25
C ASN A 676 8.45 18.84 -28.61
N THR A 677 9.32 19.58 -29.30
CA THR A 677 9.52 21.01 -29.04
C THR A 677 8.25 21.80 -29.36
N THR A 678 7.23 21.67 -28.51
CA THR A 678 6.25 22.73 -28.26
C THR A 678 6.94 23.88 -27.53
N ARG A 679 8.04 24.40 -28.09
CA ARG A 679 8.77 25.57 -27.56
C ARG A 679 8.02 26.88 -27.82
N ASN A 680 6.90 26.85 -28.55
CA ASN A 680 6.10 28.04 -28.88
C ASN A 680 4.60 27.97 -28.53
N ILE A 681 4.11 26.93 -27.84
CA ILE A 681 2.70 26.91 -27.43
C ILE A 681 2.57 27.59 -26.07
N LYS A 682 2.06 28.83 -26.07
CA LYS A 682 1.67 29.54 -24.85
C LYS A 682 0.73 28.64 -24.03
N PRO A 683 0.98 28.42 -22.72
CA PRO A 683 0.21 27.50 -21.88
C PRO A 683 -1.16 28.10 -21.54
N SER A 684 -2.07 28.16 -22.51
CA SER A 684 -3.39 28.77 -22.37
C SER A 684 -4.55 27.77 -22.42
N THR A 685 -4.29 26.47 -22.62
CA THR A 685 -5.38 25.52 -22.79
C THR A 685 -5.20 24.26 -21.96
N VAL A 686 -6.11 24.07 -21.00
CA VAL A 686 -6.30 22.85 -20.19
C VAL A 686 -6.28 21.57 -21.04
N TYR A 687 -6.73 21.65 -22.30
CA TYR A 687 -6.66 20.58 -23.30
C TYR A 687 -5.25 20.04 -23.57
N CYS A 688 -4.22 20.89 -23.59
CA CYS A 688 -2.83 20.45 -23.86
C CYS A 688 -2.24 19.68 -22.67
N LEU A 689 -2.64 20.02 -21.44
CA LEU A 689 -2.26 19.27 -20.25
C LEU A 689 -2.97 17.91 -20.23
N TRP A 690 -4.23 17.86 -20.67
CA TRP A 690 -5.02 16.62 -20.72
C TRP A 690 -4.50 15.62 -21.76
N SER A 691 -4.05 16.08 -22.94
CA SER A 691 -3.50 15.20 -23.98
C SER A 691 -2.14 14.61 -23.60
N VAL A 692 -1.28 15.37 -22.92
CA VAL A 692 0.00 14.86 -22.39
C VAL A 692 -0.26 13.88 -21.25
N PHE A 693 -1.26 14.16 -20.40
CA PHE A 693 -1.67 13.28 -19.31
C PHE A 693 -2.14 11.90 -19.82
N LEU A 694 -3.02 11.85 -20.83
CA LEU A 694 -3.48 10.58 -21.40
C LEU A 694 -2.34 9.74 -21.99
N GLN A 695 -1.25 10.36 -22.43
CA GLN A 695 -0.06 9.66 -22.95
C GLN A 695 0.85 9.12 -21.84
N GLU A 696 0.88 9.75 -20.66
CA GLU A 696 1.66 9.30 -19.50
C GLU A 696 0.89 8.34 -18.59
N LEU A 697 -0.45 8.29 -18.70
CA LEU A 697 -1.33 7.48 -17.86
C LEU A 697 -0.92 5.99 -17.79
N PRO A 698 -0.52 5.30 -18.88
CA PRO A 698 -0.12 3.90 -18.76
C PRO A 698 1.17 3.71 -17.94
N ILE A 699 2.12 4.66 -18.03
CA ILE A 699 3.36 4.62 -17.24
C ILE A 699 3.02 4.84 -15.77
N LEU A 700 2.13 5.81 -15.48
CA LEU A 700 1.65 6.05 -14.12
C LEU A 700 0.88 4.85 -13.57
N ALA A 701 0.04 4.19 -14.37
CA ALA A 701 -0.72 3.00 -13.97
C ALA A 701 0.21 1.83 -13.63
N ILE A 702 1.18 1.50 -14.49
CA ILE A 702 2.15 0.43 -14.20
C ILE A 702 3.02 0.80 -12.99
N THR A 703 3.41 2.07 -12.83
CA THR A 703 4.11 2.54 -11.62
C THR A 703 3.26 2.34 -10.37
N SER A 704 1.98 2.69 -10.44
CA SER A 704 1.03 2.55 -9.33
C SER A 704 0.79 1.09 -8.97
N LEU A 705 0.78 0.20 -9.97
CA LEU A 705 0.68 -1.24 -9.78
C LEU A 705 1.92 -1.80 -9.08
N VAL A 706 3.13 -1.48 -9.57
CA VAL A 706 4.38 -1.98 -8.99
C VAL A 706 4.58 -1.45 -7.57
N VAL A 707 4.46 -0.13 -7.37
CA VAL A 707 4.61 0.47 -6.03
C VAL A 707 3.49 0.00 -5.11
N GLY A 708 2.25 -0.06 -5.59
CA GLY A 708 1.11 -0.57 -4.83
C GLY A 708 1.29 -2.02 -4.39
N ALA A 709 1.87 -2.88 -5.24
CA ALA A 709 2.12 -4.29 -4.94
C ALA A 709 3.08 -4.48 -3.77
N LEU A 710 4.00 -3.53 -3.53
CA LEU A 710 4.89 -3.57 -2.37
C LEU A 710 4.12 -3.54 -1.05
N ARG A 711 2.90 -2.97 -1.02
CA ARG A 711 2.11 -2.89 0.21
C ARG A 711 1.69 -4.27 0.72
N PRO A 712 0.99 -5.13 -0.07
CA PRO A 712 0.66 -6.48 0.36
C PRO A 712 1.79 -7.51 0.17
N LEU A 713 2.90 -7.16 -0.50
CA LEU A 713 4.12 -7.98 -0.52
C LEU A 713 4.92 -7.83 0.77
N ASN A 714 5.22 -6.59 1.16
CA ASN A 714 5.96 -6.25 2.37
C ASN A 714 5.69 -4.77 2.71
N THR A 715 4.74 -4.51 3.59
CA THR A 715 4.15 -3.17 3.81
C THR A 715 5.17 -2.05 4.06
N TRP A 716 6.32 -2.35 4.65
CA TRP A 716 7.38 -1.39 4.94
C TRP A 716 8.10 -0.85 3.69
N ASP A 717 8.04 -1.57 2.57
CA ASP A 717 8.63 -1.13 1.30
C ASP A 717 7.77 -0.03 0.65
N TYR A 718 6.45 -0.11 0.78
CA TYR A 718 5.53 0.86 0.15
C TYR A 718 5.90 2.34 0.38
N PRO A 719 6.05 2.85 1.62
CA PRO A 719 6.37 4.26 1.85
C PRO A 719 7.76 4.65 1.31
N THR A 720 8.75 3.78 1.46
CA THR A 720 10.13 4.05 1.00
C THR A 720 10.19 4.20 -0.52
N TYR A 721 9.65 3.23 -1.26
CA TYR A 721 9.71 3.26 -2.72
C TYR A 721 8.77 4.32 -3.32
N LEU A 722 7.66 4.64 -2.65
CA LEU A 722 6.81 5.78 -3.00
C LEU A 722 7.56 7.10 -2.88
N ALA A 723 8.36 7.29 -1.82
CA ALA A 723 9.21 8.46 -1.64
C ALA A 723 10.33 8.54 -2.72
N VAL A 724 10.96 7.41 -3.05
CA VAL A 724 11.97 7.35 -4.12
C VAL A 724 11.37 7.73 -5.48
N ILE A 725 10.14 7.28 -5.79
CA ILE A 725 9.44 7.66 -7.02
C ILE A 725 9.09 9.16 -7.03
N ALA A 726 8.64 9.73 -5.90
CA ALA A 726 8.38 11.17 -5.79
C ALA A 726 9.64 11.99 -6.09
N CYS A 727 10.77 11.57 -5.51
CA CYS A 727 12.08 12.15 -5.75
C CYS A 727 12.52 12.01 -7.21
N ALA A 728 12.34 10.85 -7.81
CA ALA A 728 12.67 10.62 -9.22
C ALA A 728 11.83 11.49 -10.18
N LEU A 729 10.54 11.67 -9.90
CA LEU A 729 9.67 12.60 -10.62
C LEU A 729 10.17 14.04 -10.51
N ALA A 730 10.57 14.48 -9.30
CA ALA A 730 11.14 15.80 -9.08
C ALA A 730 12.47 15.99 -9.84
N ILE A 731 13.35 14.97 -9.82
CA ILE A 731 14.60 14.98 -10.58
C ILE A 731 14.33 15.10 -12.08
N GLY A 732 13.42 14.29 -12.63
CA GLY A 732 13.05 14.31 -14.04
C GLY A 732 12.47 15.66 -14.49
N GLU A 733 11.55 16.23 -13.70
CA GLU A 733 10.93 17.51 -14.04
C GLU A 733 11.92 18.69 -13.92
N TYR A 734 12.81 18.66 -12.92
CA TYR A 734 13.91 19.61 -12.82
C TYR A 734 14.89 19.47 -13.99
N ALA A 735 15.24 18.25 -14.41
CA ALA A 735 16.14 18.02 -15.54
C ALA A 735 15.58 18.58 -16.85
N ARG A 736 14.25 18.45 -17.04
CA ARG A 736 13.50 18.96 -18.19
C ARG A 736 13.42 20.49 -18.23
N ARG A 737 13.08 21.13 -17.10
CA ARG A 737 12.80 22.58 -17.05
C ARG A 737 14.00 23.44 -16.65
N ARG A 738 14.98 22.85 -15.95
CA ARG A 738 16.12 23.54 -15.31
C ARG A 738 15.73 24.66 -14.34
N ASN A 739 14.45 24.70 -13.93
CA ASN A 739 13.91 25.66 -12.98
C ASN A 739 12.79 24.98 -12.16
N ILE A 740 12.63 25.42 -10.90
CA ILE A 740 11.54 24.97 -10.03
C ILE A 740 10.45 26.04 -10.11
N ASP A 741 9.56 25.92 -11.09
CA ASP A 741 8.39 26.79 -11.25
C ASP A 741 7.11 26.13 -10.68
N ARG A 742 6.03 26.91 -10.54
CA ARG A 742 4.73 26.41 -10.05
C ARG A 742 4.19 25.23 -10.86
N TYR A 743 4.55 25.14 -12.13
CA TYR A 743 4.10 24.07 -13.02
C TYR A 743 4.91 22.78 -12.81
N ALA A 744 6.20 22.88 -12.49
CA ALA A 744 7.04 21.75 -12.10
C ALA A 744 6.50 21.13 -10.81
N VAL A 745 6.22 21.97 -9.81
CA VAL A 745 5.61 21.54 -8.54
C VAL A 745 4.25 20.88 -8.78
N PHE A 746 3.37 21.51 -9.58
CA PHE A 746 2.08 20.93 -9.93
C PHE A 746 2.20 19.60 -10.68
N SER A 747 3.13 19.50 -11.65
CA SER A 747 3.38 18.27 -12.43
C SER A 747 3.80 17.10 -11.53
N VAL A 748 4.76 17.35 -10.63
CA VAL A 748 5.20 16.33 -9.66
C VAL A 748 4.06 15.97 -8.69
N ALA A 749 3.40 16.96 -8.11
CA ALA A 749 2.32 16.75 -7.15
C ALA A 749 1.14 15.98 -7.76
N TRP A 750 0.75 16.29 -9.00
CA TRP A 750 -0.34 15.60 -9.69
C TRP A 750 0.03 14.16 -10.03
N LYS A 751 1.22 13.91 -10.60
CA LYS A 751 1.67 12.54 -10.92
C LYS A 751 1.78 11.71 -9.65
N PHE A 752 2.33 12.29 -8.59
CA PHE A 752 2.42 11.64 -7.28
C PHE A 752 1.03 11.33 -6.72
N PHE A 753 0.10 12.28 -6.78
CA PHE A 753 -1.29 12.07 -6.36
C PHE A 753 -1.95 10.92 -7.13
N VAL A 754 -1.82 10.89 -8.46
CA VAL A 754 -2.34 9.79 -9.29
C VAL A 754 -1.74 8.45 -8.89
N ILE A 755 -0.42 8.41 -8.62
CA ILE A 755 0.25 7.18 -8.18
C ILE A 755 -0.31 6.69 -6.85
N VAL A 756 -0.48 7.58 -5.87
CA VAL A 756 -1.04 7.24 -4.54
C VAL A 756 -2.49 6.78 -4.63
N VAL A 757 -3.30 7.44 -5.44
CA VAL A 757 -4.72 7.09 -5.62
C VAL A 757 -4.82 5.73 -6.31
N LEU A 758 -4.16 5.53 -7.44
CA LEU A 758 -4.23 4.27 -8.18
C LEU A 758 -3.58 3.11 -7.41
N SER A 759 -2.47 3.32 -6.70
CA SER A 759 -1.87 2.26 -5.88
C SER A 759 -2.79 1.82 -4.74
N THR A 760 -3.55 2.77 -4.16
CA THR A 760 -4.54 2.47 -3.13
C THR A 760 -5.75 1.75 -3.72
N LEU A 761 -6.25 2.18 -4.88
CA LEU A 761 -7.39 1.55 -5.55
C LEU A 761 -7.08 0.13 -6.02
N PHE A 762 -5.92 -0.10 -6.66
CA PHE A 762 -5.52 -1.40 -7.18
C PHE A 762 -5.36 -2.48 -6.10
N PHE A 763 -5.11 -2.08 -4.85
CA PHE A 763 -4.94 -2.98 -3.71
C PHE A 763 -5.96 -2.74 -2.60
N GLN A 764 -7.06 -2.05 -2.90
CA GLN A 764 -8.14 -1.80 -1.95
C GLN A 764 -8.68 -3.09 -1.32
N PRO A 765 -8.86 -4.22 -2.05
CA PRO A 765 -9.37 -5.45 -1.44
C PRO A 765 -8.45 -6.01 -0.35
N PHE A 766 -7.13 -5.84 -0.49
CA PHE A 766 -6.20 -6.19 0.59
C PHE A 766 -6.34 -5.22 1.77
N ILE A 767 -6.34 -3.92 1.49
CA ILE A 767 -6.41 -2.86 2.52
C ILE A 767 -7.68 -2.97 3.36
N SER A 768 -8.82 -3.37 2.78
CA SER A 768 -10.07 -3.52 3.51
C SER A 768 -10.13 -4.73 4.44
N ASN A 769 -9.28 -5.73 4.23
CA ASN A 769 -9.29 -6.98 4.98
C ASN A 769 -8.06 -7.15 5.89
N TYR A 770 -7.03 -6.30 5.74
CA TYR A 770 -5.81 -6.37 6.54
C TYR A 770 -5.94 -5.61 7.86
N ALA A 771 -5.64 -6.27 8.99
CA ALA A 771 -5.59 -5.67 10.31
C ALA A 771 -4.14 -5.49 10.79
N THR A 772 -3.79 -4.27 11.20
CA THR A 772 -2.44 -3.91 11.66
C THR A 772 -2.24 -4.23 13.14
N ALA A 773 -1.24 -5.06 13.46
CA ALA A 773 -0.87 -5.37 14.85
C ALA A 773 -0.18 -4.19 15.58
N TYR A 774 0.63 -3.40 14.86
CA TYR A 774 1.35 -2.24 15.39
C TYR A 774 0.79 -0.94 14.82
N THR A 775 0.37 -0.03 15.68
CA THR A 775 -0.29 1.24 15.29
C THR A 775 0.45 2.49 15.76
N SER A 776 1.55 2.34 16.51
CA SER A 776 2.31 3.47 17.04
C SER A 776 3.81 3.24 17.05
N ILE A 777 4.56 4.35 17.01
CA ILE A 777 6.01 4.40 17.10
C ILE A 777 6.44 5.02 18.43
N GLU A 778 7.63 4.69 18.91
CA GLU A 778 8.26 5.27 20.09
C GLU A 778 9.74 5.58 19.86
N LEU A 779 10.35 6.36 20.76
CA LEU A 779 11.76 6.70 20.70
C LEU A 779 12.61 5.60 21.33
N TRP A 780 13.68 5.17 20.66
CA TRP A 780 14.61 4.17 21.19
C TRP A 780 15.44 4.71 22.36
N GLN A 781 15.39 4.00 23.50
CA GLN A 781 16.07 4.41 24.74
C GLN A 781 17.21 3.47 25.18
N SER A 782 17.34 2.30 24.56
CA SER A 782 18.36 1.30 24.96
C SER A 782 19.68 1.45 24.19
N THR A 783 20.56 0.46 24.29
CA THR A 783 21.85 0.40 23.59
C THR A 783 21.67 0.57 22.07
N ARG A 784 22.51 1.42 21.50
CA ARG A 784 22.54 1.73 20.06
C ARG A 784 23.62 0.91 19.36
N THR A 785 23.53 0.87 18.04
CA THR A 785 24.51 0.14 17.21
C THR A 785 25.89 0.75 17.42
N THR A 786 26.88 -0.09 17.68
CA THR A 786 28.27 0.37 17.79
C THR A 786 28.88 0.58 16.41
N LEU A 787 29.89 1.46 16.30
CA LEU A 787 30.56 1.68 15.02
C LEU A 787 31.16 0.39 14.41
N PRO A 788 31.82 -0.50 15.18
CA PRO A 788 32.28 -1.78 14.64
C PRO A 788 31.14 -2.61 14.05
N GLU A 789 30.03 -2.80 14.77
CA GLU A 789 28.85 -3.54 14.28
C GLU A 789 28.33 -2.95 12.96
N TYR A 790 28.17 -1.62 12.90
CA TYR A 790 27.71 -0.92 11.71
C TYR A 790 28.66 -1.13 10.50
N LEU A 791 29.97 -1.10 10.75
CA LEU A 791 30.99 -1.34 9.73
C LEU A 791 31.04 -2.81 9.29
N VAL A 792 30.78 -3.76 10.19
CA VAL A 792 30.67 -5.18 9.81
C VAL A 792 29.50 -5.36 8.84
N VAL A 793 28.34 -4.74 9.13
CA VAL A 793 27.13 -4.89 8.31
C VAL A 793 27.26 -4.14 6.96
N HIS A 794 27.68 -2.88 6.95
CA HIS A 794 27.60 -2.02 5.76
C HIS A 794 28.96 -1.57 5.19
N GLY A 795 30.08 -1.94 5.82
CA GLY A 795 31.40 -1.35 5.54
C GLY A 795 31.84 -1.45 4.08
N ILE A 796 31.51 -2.55 3.39
CA ILE A 796 31.84 -2.73 1.97
C ILE A 796 31.21 -1.66 1.08
N PHE A 797 29.96 -1.30 1.34
CA PHE A 797 29.26 -0.26 0.59
C PHE A 797 29.64 1.14 1.06
N LEU A 798 29.82 1.33 2.37
CA LEU A 798 30.22 2.62 2.93
C LEU A 798 31.56 3.08 2.35
N PHE A 799 32.51 2.16 2.13
CA PHE A 799 33.77 2.48 1.47
C PHE A 799 33.56 2.99 0.03
N ALA A 800 32.77 2.27 -0.77
CA ALA A 800 32.48 2.66 -2.16
C ALA A 800 31.71 3.99 -2.25
N VAL A 801 30.70 4.15 -1.42
CA VAL A 801 29.85 5.34 -1.34
C VAL A 801 30.61 6.55 -0.81
N ALA A 802 31.39 6.41 0.28
CA ALA A 802 32.20 7.50 0.79
C ALA A 802 33.21 7.97 -0.26
N THR A 803 33.86 7.02 -0.95
CA THR A 803 34.77 7.35 -2.06
C THR A 803 34.05 8.12 -3.17
N PHE A 804 32.84 7.67 -3.56
CA PHE A 804 31.96 8.36 -4.52
C PHE A 804 31.61 9.79 -4.08
N LEU A 805 31.07 9.96 -2.88
CA LEU A 805 30.62 11.24 -2.35
C LEU A 805 31.79 12.23 -2.21
N VAL A 806 32.92 11.79 -1.66
CA VAL A 806 34.13 12.60 -1.49
C VAL A 806 34.63 13.05 -2.87
N ARG A 807 34.83 12.12 -3.81
CA ARG A 807 35.36 12.46 -5.13
C ARG A 807 34.43 13.38 -5.93
N GLN A 808 33.12 13.13 -5.93
CA GLN A 808 32.14 14.03 -6.58
C GLN A 808 32.11 15.40 -5.90
N THR A 809 32.29 15.45 -4.58
CA THR A 809 32.33 16.71 -3.84
C THR A 809 33.57 17.53 -4.20
N PHE A 810 34.72 16.88 -4.36
CA PHE A 810 36.03 17.49 -4.61
C PHE A 810 36.46 17.54 -6.09
N ASP A 811 35.59 17.17 -7.04
CA ASP A 811 35.87 17.28 -8.49
C ASP A 811 36.20 18.74 -8.88
N THR A 812 37.26 18.93 -9.67
CA THR A 812 37.85 20.23 -10.05
C THR A 812 36.94 21.10 -10.92
N ARG A 813 35.84 20.56 -11.44
CA ARG A 813 34.89 21.29 -12.31
C ARG A 813 33.83 22.09 -11.53
N ALA A 814 33.75 21.96 -10.20
CA ALA A 814 32.78 22.70 -9.39
C ALA A 814 33.09 24.22 -9.40
N ARG A 815 32.20 25.02 -10.00
CA ARG A 815 32.40 26.47 -10.21
C ARG A 815 32.02 27.35 -9.00
N ARG A 816 31.56 26.78 -7.88
CA ARG A 816 31.18 27.55 -6.67
C ARG A 816 32.38 27.83 -5.76
N GLY A 817 32.54 29.09 -5.35
CA GLY A 817 33.65 29.58 -4.53
C GLY A 817 33.83 28.82 -3.21
N VAL A 818 32.72 28.52 -2.52
CA VAL A 818 32.71 27.79 -1.23
C VAL A 818 33.31 26.40 -1.31
N LEU A 819 32.92 25.58 -2.29
CA LEU A 819 33.43 24.21 -2.41
C LEU A 819 34.93 24.21 -2.74
N ARG A 820 35.37 25.18 -3.55
CA ARG A 820 36.78 25.42 -3.84
C ARG A 820 37.55 25.89 -2.59
N PHE A 821 36.93 26.73 -1.77
CA PHE A 821 37.49 27.24 -0.52
C PHE A 821 37.62 26.14 0.56
N LEU A 822 36.55 25.37 0.79
CA LEU A 822 36.57 24.22 1.70
C LEU A 822 37.62 23.18 1.27
N ARG A 823 37.73 22.92 -0.04
CA ARG A 823 38.81 22.06 -0.59
C ARG A 823 40.19 22.59 -0.26
N LEU A 824 40.42 23.91 -0.36
CA LEU A 824 41.72 24.52 -0.06
C LEU A 824 42.04 24.49 1.44
N ILE A 825 41.05 24.68 2.31
CA ILE A 825 41.18 24.53 3.77
C ILE A 825 41.60 23.10 4.11
N VAL A 826 40.91 22.10 3.57
CA VAL A 826 41.22 20.67 3.83
C VAL A 826 42.59 20.31 3.26
N ALA A 827 42.90 20.70 2.03
CA ALA A 827 44.16 20.38 1.37
C ALA A 827 45.37 21.13 1.96
N LYS A 828 45.18 22.32 2.54
CA LYS A 828 46.24 23.16 3.11
C LYS A 828 45.95 23.54 4.56
N ARG A 829 45.64 22.52 5.38
CA ARG A 829 45.32 22.63 6.82
C ARG A 829 46.25 23.52 7.64
N ALA A 830 47.56 23.55 7.32
CA ALA A 830 48.54 24.40 8.01
C ALA A 830 48.45 25.90 7.68
N ARG A 831 47.61 26.30 6.70
CA ARG A 831 47.45 27.68 6.23
C ARG A 831 46.02 28.18 6.37
N VAL A 832 45.19 27.55 7.19
CA VAL A 832 43.76 27.88 7.33
C VAL A 832 43.54 29.34 7.74
N THR A 833 44.31 29.88 8.69
CA THR A 833 44.27 31.30 9.07
C THR A 833 44.59 32.23 7.90
N ARG A 834 45.61 31.90 7.09
CA ARG A 834 45.96 32.65 5.88
C ARG A 834 44.92 32.52 4.77
N LEU A 835 44.30 31.35 4.62
CA LEU A 835 43.22 31.12 3.64
C LEU A 835 41.95 31.86 4.02
N LEU A 836 41.56 31.87 5.30
CA LEU A 836 40.44 32.67 5.82
C LEU A 836 40.69 34.16 5.63
N PHE A 837 41.92 34.62 5.87
CA PHE A 837 42.33 36.00 5.57
C PHE A 837 42.24 36.31 4.08
N LEU A 838 42.79 35.46 3.21
CA LEU A 838 42.74 35.63 1.75
C LEU A 838 41.32 35.58 1.19
N HIS A 839 40.44 34.74 1.74
CA HIS A 839 39.04 34.67 1.35
C HIS A 839 38.31 35.97 1.71
N ARG A 840 38.49 36.47 2.95
CA ARG A 840 37.96 37.77 3.38
C ARG A 840 38.51 38.96 2.58
N ALA A 841 39.76 38.88 2.12
CA ALA A 841 40.42 39.94 1.36
C ALA A 841 40.09 39.92 -0.15
N LEU A 842 39.83 38.75 -0.74
CA LEU A 842 39.68 38.58 -2.20
C LEU A 842 38.22 38.41 -2.66
N VAL A 843 37.29 38.09 -1.75
CA VAL A 843 35.86 37.97 -2.08
C VAL A 843 35.16 39.27 -1.69
N ALA A 844 35.06 40.21 -2.63
CA ALA A 844 34.51 41.55 -2.41
C ALA A 844 32.99 41.59 -2.15
N TYR A 845 32.26 40.53 -2.52
CA TYR A 845 30.81 40.37 -2.30
C TYR A 845 30.50 38.91 -1.94
N PRO A 846 30.65 38.47 -0.67
CA PRO A 846 30.20 37.15 -0.26
C PRO A 846 28.68 37.06 -0.50
N SER A 847 28.25 36.04 -1.24
CA SER A 847 26.80 35.81 -1.36
C SER A 847 26.29 35.22 -0.04
N LEU A 848 25.05 35.53 0.36
CA LEU A 848 24.42 34.94 1.56
C LEU A 848 24.56 33.40 1.63
N SER A 849 24.57 32.74 0.47
CA SER A 849 24.75 31.29 0.38
C SER A 849 26.14 30.78 0.80
N GLU A 850 27.18 31.63 0.69
CA GLU A 850 28.54 31.28 1.07
C GLU A 850 28.75 31.39 2.58
N ASP A 851 28.23 32.45 3.20
CA ASP A 851 28.25 32.62 4.66
C ASP A 851 27.41 31.52 5.34
N LEU A 852 26.21 31.23 4.83
CA LEU A 852 25.39 30.13 5.34
C LEU A 852 26.08 28.77 5.22
N ALA A 853 26.86 28.54 4.14
CA ALA A 853 27.59 27.29 3.99
C ALA A 853 28.80 27.18 4.94
N LEU A 854 29.50 28.28 5.21
CA LEU A 854 30.58 28.35 6.19
C LEU A 854 30.07 28.14 7.62
N ILE A 855 28.97 28.80 7.97
CA ILE A 855 28.29 28.61 9.26
C ILE A 855 27.81 27.16 9.37
N GLY A 856 27.15 26.63 8.34
CA GLY A 856 26.69 25.24 8.32
C GLY A 856 27.84 24.23 8.49
N PHE A 857 29.00 24.48 7.87
CA PHE A 857 30.19 23.65 8.07
C PHE A 857 30.72 23.73 9.50
N ALA A 858 30.78 24.93 10.11
CA ALA A 858 31.19 25.09 11.50
C ALA A 858 30.22 24.38 12.47
N MET A 859 28.90 24.52 12.26
CA MET A 859 27.89 23.80 13.02
C MET A 859 28.06 22.28 12.89
N LEU A 860 28.35 21.78 11.68
CA LEU A 860 28.61 20.37 11.45
C LEU A 860 29.83 19.89 12.25
N VAL A 861 30.94 20.64 12.27
CA VAL A 861 32.12 20.27 13.06
C VAL A 861 31.83 20.23 14.57
N VAL A 862 31.05 21.19 15.08
CA VAL A 862 30.62 21.19 16.49
C VAL A 862 29.71 19.99 16.78
N LEU A 863 28.75 19.72 15.91
CA LEU A 863 27.85 18.57 16.02
C LEU A 863 28.64 17.25 16.02
N GLU A 864 29.61 17.08 15.11
CA GLU A 864 30.50 15.93 15.07
C GLU A 864 31.26 15.74 16.38
N PHE A 865 31.84 16.81 16.93
CA PHE A 865 32.51 16.75 18.22
C PHE A 865 31.56 16.29 19.33
N LEU A 866 30.33 16.84 19.39
CA LEU A 866 29.31 16.45 20.36
C LEU A 866 28.88 14.98 20.21
N LEU A 867 28.68 14.50 18.99
CA LEU A 867 28.29 13.10 18.71
C LEU A 867 29.39 12.12 19.11
N ILE A 868 30.66 12.45 18.87
CA ILE A 868 31.79 11.61 19.27
C ILE A 868 31.91 11.53 20.79
N ILE A 869 31.85 12.67 21.51
CA ILE A 869 31.99 12.65 22.98
C ILE A 869 30.80 11.99 23.70
N THR A 870 29.62 11.98 23.08
CA THR A 870 28.42 11.30 23.60
C THR A 870 28.37 9.82 23.23
N GLY A 871 29.35 9.31 22.49
CA GLY A 871 29.41 7.91 22.06
C GLY A 871 28.50 7.55 20.88
N LEU A 872 27.83 8.55 20.26
CA LEU A 872 26.97 8.39 19.08
C LEU A 872 27.78 8.30 17.78
N THR A 873 28.71 7.34 17.75
CA THR A 873 29.73 7.20 16.69
C THR A 873 29.15 6.86 15.31
N VAL A 874 28.03 6.13 15.23
CA VAL A 874 27.33 5.88 13.95
C VAL A 874 26.77 7.19 13.37
N PHE A 875 26.19 8.06 14.22
CA PHE A 875 25.70 9.37 13.78
C PHE A 875 26.84 10.24 13.24
N ALA A 876 27.98 10.25 13.93
CA ALA A 876 29.18 10.98 13.51
C ALA A 876 29.73 10.49 12.15
N LEU A 877 29.62 9.20 11.82
CA LEU A 877 30.01 8.71 10.50
C LEU A 877 28.97 9.08 9.42
N VAL A 878 27.69 8.91 9.73
CA VAL A 878 26.61 8.91 8.73
C VAL A 878 26.14 10.32 8.37
N ILE A 879 26.08 11.25 9.32
CA ILE A 879 25.62 12.63 9.08
C ILE A 879 26.49 13.35 8.04
N PRO A 880 27.84 13.34 8.11
CA PRO A 880 28.68 13.98 7.10
C PRO A 880 28.46 13.39 5.70
N LEU A 881 28.32 12.07 5.60
CA LEU A 881 28.03 11.40 4.32
C LEU A 881 26.66 11.81 3.78
N GLY A 882 25.64 11.91 4.63
CA GLY A 882 24.30 12.39 4.27
C GLY A 882 24.30 13.85 3.80
N VAL A 883 25.09 14.72 4.44
CA VAL A 883 25.30 16.10 4.00
C VAL A 883 25.97 16.14 2.64
N LEU A 884 27.03 15.35 2.40
CA LEU A 884 27.68 15.28 1.09
C LEU A 884 26.73 14.80 -0.01
N ALA A 885 25.92 13.77 0.28
CA ALA A 885 24.89 13.28 -0.63
C ALA A 885 23.88 14.37 -0.99
N THR A 886 23.37 15.09 0.02
CA THR A 886 22.44 16.22 -0.15
C THR A 886 23.05 17.34 -1.00
N VAL A 887 24.31 17.69 -0.74
CA VAL A 887 25.06 18.68 -1.52
C VAL A 887 25.15 18.25 -2.99
N ILE A 888 25.36 16.97 -3.28
CA ILE A 888 25.40 16.47 -4.67
C ILE A 888 24.01 16.53 -5.31
N VAL A 889 22.94 16.20 -4.56
CA VAL A 889 21.56 16.20 -5.08
C VAL A 889 21.13 17.59 -5.57
N VAL A 890 21.48 18.64 -4.82
CA VAL A 890 21.10 20.03 -5.15
C VAL A 890 22.02 20.71 -6.18
N ARG A 891 23.11 20.05 -6.61
CA ARG A 891 24.04 20.63 -7.59
C ARG A 891 23.41 20.73 -8.99
N PRO A 892 23.36 21.93 -9.60
CA PRO A 892 22.78 22.11 -10.92
C PRO A 892 23.54 21.39 -12.05
N GLU A 893 24.87 21.27 -11.93
CA GLU A 893 25.72 20.71 -12.99
C GLU A 893 25.75 19.17 -13.02
N ILE A 894 25.23 18.51 -11.99
CA ILE A 894 25.19 17.04 -11.88
C ILE A 894 24.05 16.51 -12.75
N ASP A 895 24.34 15.46 -13.53
CA ASP A 895 23.33 14.79 -14.35
C ASP A 895 22.30 14.03 -13.49
N SER A 896 21.13 13.76 -14.08
CA SER A 896 20.01 13.14 -13.36
C SER A 896 20.34 11.79 -12.75
N ALA A 897 21.20 11.00 -13.40
CA ALA A 897 21.52 9.65 -12.93
C ALA A 897 22.43 9.70 -11.69
N ARG A 898 23.50 10.52 -11.72
CA ARG A 898 24.34 10.77 -10.53
C ARG A 898 23.55 11.40 -9.39
N ARG A 899 22.58 12.26 -9.73
CA ARG A 899 21.67 12.85 -8.74
C ARG A 899 20.80 11.79 -8.07
N LEU A 900 20.24 10.86 -8.84
CA LEU A 900 19.47 9.74 -8.31
C LEU A 900 20.34 8.81 -7.44
N ILE A 901 21.57 8.49 -7.87
CA ILE A 901 22.53 7.70 -7.08
C ILE A 901 22.81 8.37 -5.73
N ALA A 902 23.10 9.68 -5.72
CA ALA A 902 23.31 10.43 -4.49
C ALA A 902 22.05 10.45 -3.60
N LEU A 903 20.86 10.47 -4.20
CA LEU A 903 19.60 10.40 -3.48
C LEU A 903 19.36 9.02 -2.84
N LEU A 904 19.65 7.93 -3.55
CA LEU A 904 19.57 6.57 -3.00
C LEU A 904 20.54 6.39 -1.83
N ILE A 905 21.76 6.93 -1.95
CA ILE A 905 22.73 6.98 -0.85
C ILE A 905 22.16 7.76 0.34
N GLY A 906 21.66 8.98 0.10
CA GLY A 906 21.09 9.81 1.16
C GLY A 906 19.90 9.14 1.85
N ALA A 907 19.03 8.49 1.09
CA ALA A 907 17.89 7.74 1.61
C ALA A 907 18.34 6.54 2.47
N ALA A 908 19.33 5.77 2.00
CA ALA A 908 19.89 4.66 2.77
C ALA A 908 20.50 5.13 4.11
N LEU A 909 21.33 6.18 4.07
CA LEU A 909 21.94 6.77 5.26
C LEU A 909 20.89 7.32 6.24
N ALA A 910 19.84 7.97 5.72
CA ALA A 910 18.73 8.46 6.54
C ALA A 910 17.96 7.32 7.22
N MET A 911 17.70 6.22 6.51
CA MET A 911 17.07 5.02 7.09
C MET A 911 17.94 4.39 8.18
N THR A 912 19.27 4.34 7.98
CA THR A 912 20.16 3.84 9.04
C THR A 912 20.15 4.71 10.29
N LEU A 913 19.99 6.03 10.17
CA LEU A 913 19.83 6.89 11.35
C LEU A 913 18.45 6.75 11.99
N MET A 914 17.41 6.58 11.18
CA MET A 914 16.04 6.46 11.66
C MET A 914 15.87 5.25 12.60
N VAL A 915 16.46 4.09 12.27
CA VAL A 915 16.38 2.89 13.13
C VAL A 915 17.18 3.00 14.44
N GLU A 916 18.05 4.00 14.58
CA GLU A 916 18.75 4.31 15.83
C GLU A 916 17.91 5.22 16.77
N VAL A 917 16.82 5.78 16.26
CA VAL A 917 15.99 6.78 16.95
C VAL A 917 14.56 6.30 17.16
N VAL A 918 13.98 5.58 16.20
CA VAL A 918 12.55 5.24 16.17
C VAL A 918 12.35 3.73 16.14
N THR A 919 11.42 3.23 16.95
CA THR A 919 10.99 1.82 16.97
C THR A 919 9.47 1.70 16.99
N LEU A 920 8.96 0.51 16.73
CA LEU A 920 7.55 0.18 16.91
C LEU A 920 7.23 -0.08 18.38
N ARG A 921 6.16 0.52 18.89
CA ARG A 921 5.69 0.24 20.25
C ARG A 921 5.13 -1.18 20.32
N GLY A 922 5.64 -1.97 21.26
CA GLY A 922 5.24 -3.38 21.45
C GLY A 922 6.03 -4.39 20.63
N ASP A 923 7.04 -3.95 19.87
CA ASP A 923 7.99 -4.82 19.17
C ASP A 923 9.02 -5.43 20.15
N ILE A 924 9.74 -6.46 19.70
CA ILE A 924 10.89 -7.02 20.42
C ILE A 924 12.07 -6.06 20.23
N GLY A 925 12.18 -5.06 21.13
CA GLY A 925 13.19 -4.01 21.05
C GLY A 925 13.05 -3.17 19.78
N ARG A 926 14.05 -3.26 18.90
CA ARG A 926 14.03 -2.62 17.57
C ARG A 926 14.18 -3.63 16.42
N MET A 927 13.95 -4.91 16.69
CA MET A 927 14.24 -6.01 15.78
C MET A 927 13.57 -5.84 14.42
N ASN A 928 12.26 -5.61 14.36
CA ASN A 928 11.56 -5.47 13.08
C ASN A 928 11.95 -4.17 12.35
N THR A 929 12.23 -3.11 13.11
CA THR A 929 12.65 -1.83 12.53
C THR A 929 14.01 -1.98 11.85
N VAL A 930 15.00 -2.58 12.52
CA VAL A 930 16.32 -2.85 11.92
C VAL A 930 16.18 -3.82 10.74
N PHE A 931 15.51 -4.96 10.93
CA PHE A 931 15.37 -6.00 9.91
C PHE A 931 14.79 -5.47 8.59
N LYS A 932 13.63 -4.80 8.66
CA LYS A 932 12.91 -4.36 7.46
C LYS A 932 13.67 -3.26 6.71
N PHE A 933 14.19 -2.26 7.42
CA PHE A 933 14.90 -1.16 6.78
C PHE A 933 16.32 -1.51 6.34
N TYR A 934 17.04 -2.40 7.04
CA TYR A 934 18.39 -2.78 6.62
C TYR A 934 18.41 -3.55 5.30
N LEU A 935 17.35 -4.33 4.99
CA LEU A 935 17.19 -4.93 3.65
C LEU A 935 17.04 -3.84 2.57
N GLN A 936 16.25 -2.79 2.82
CA GLN A 936 16.11 -1.67 1.88
C GLN A 936 17.43 -0.90 1.71
N VAL A 937 18.13 -0.64 2.82
CA VAL A 937 19.46 -0.02 2.85
C VAL A 937 20.44 -0.83 2.01
N TRP A 938 20.43 -2.17 2.12
CA TRP A 938 21.30 -3.05 1.35
C TRP A 938 21.08 -2.91 -0.15
N ILE A 939 19.83 -2.91 -0.61
CA ILE A 939 19.49 -2.75 -2.03
C ILE A 939 19.97 -1.39 -2.54
N PHE A 940 19.68 -0.31 -1.81
CA PHE A 940 20.05 1.05 -2.21
C PHE A 940 21.56 1.23 -2.24
N LEU A 941 22.27 0.78 -1.21
CA LEU A 941 23.72 0.85 -1.14
C LEU A 941 24.40 -0.07 -2.15
N GLY A 942 23.87 -1.27 -2.41
CA GLY A 942 24.41 -2.20 -3.41
C GLY A 942 24.36 -1.61 -4.82
N VAL A 943 23.17 -1.15 -5.24
CA VAL A 943 22.97 -0.49 -6.54
C VAL A 943 23.81 0.79 -6.63
N ALA A 944 23.75 1.66 -5.61
CA ALA A 944 24.46 2.94 -5.64
C ALA A 944 25.98 2.79 -5.59
N SER A 945 26.51 1.78 -4.89
CA SER A 945 27.95 1.48 -4.85
C SER A 945 28.46 1.05 -6.22
N ALA A 946 27.77 0.10 -6.86
CA ALA A 946 28.16 -0.39 -8.18
C ALA A 946 28.10 0.73 -9.24
N ALA A 947 27.00 1.49 -9.25
CA ALA A 947 26.85 2.64 -10.16
C ALA A 947 27.87 3.75 -9.85
N GLY A 948 28.13 4.04 -8.57
CA GLY A 948 29.10 5.04 -8.13
C GLY A 948 30.53 4.72 -8.57
N ILE A 949 30.95 3.46 -8.45
CA ILE A 949 32.24 2.97 -8.96
C ILE A 949 32.27 3.08 -10.49
N GLY A 950 31.20 2.69 -11.18
CA GLY A 950 31.11 2.76 -12.64
C GLY A 950 31.29 4.17 -13.19
N VAL A 951 30.70 5.18 -12.52
CA VAL A 951 30.85 6.60 -12.88
C VAL A 951 32.33 7.05 -12.88
N PHE A 952 33.18 6.49 -12.01
CA PHE A 952 34.60 6.84 -11.97
C PHE A 952 35.38 6.37 -13.19
N SER A 953 35.08 5.16 -13.67
CA SER A 953 35.80 4.52 -14.76
C SER A 953 35.61 5.20 -16.13
N HIS A 954 34.57 6.03 -16.24
CA HIS A 954 34.22 6.81 -17.44
C HIS A 954 34.85 8.21 -17.46
N GLN A 955 35.34 8.73 -16.33
CA GLN A 955 35.97 10.07 -16.26
C GLN A 955 37.49 10.04 -16.42
N SER A 956 38.13 8.86 -16.43
CA SER A 956 39.58 8.69 -16.53
C SER A 956 40.11 8.53 -17.98
N THR A 957 39.27 8.85 -18.96
CA THR A 957 39.57 8.96 -20.40
C THR A 957 39.00 10.28 -20.87
#